data_AF-A0A6N2R1Y0-F1
#
_entry.id   AF-A0A6N2R1Y0-F1
#
_cell.length_a   1.000
_cell.length_b   1.000
_cell.length_c   1.000
_cell.angle_alpha   90.00
_cell.angle_beta   90.00
_cell.angle_gamma   90.00
#
_symmetry.space_group_name_H-M   'P 1'
#
loop_
_entity.id
_entity.type
_entity.pdbx_description
1 polymer ?
#
loop_
_entity_poly.entity_id
_entity_poly.type
_entity_poly.pdbx_seq_one_letter_code
_entity_poly.pdbx_strand_id
1 'polypeptide(L)'
;MHIAIALIMALLVTAGVLWFFFAPRKAYRAPLRDGVQEAVVEVKGGYSPAVIEAEAGVPLRLIFDRKEDGECSSHVVFSDFGVDLALPAFRTTTLTLHLDQPGEYPFACGMNMLHGTLRILPGKHASVGAAAGSAVGSVGASMSDSGNSDIRATADGAHASGSAETGVQCAQKGAVQTSGSGDSGKSRGLESEIRALITRLIVAAVCTIPVFGSTMLMLYPMPNWLQFLLMLPIVGYAALPIFRSGFAAIAHRSPEMNALVSLGALAAFAYSCVVTFAPNVLPENAREPYFEAVGVVVTLMLVGQLLEARARKGTGEAMRALAGLQPKTARVVRDGKETSIAIDDVRVGDIIAIRPGEQLPVDGIVISGTSTVDESMITGEAMPVAKTEGSEVTGATINGGGSLRYRATKVGKDTVLAQIIGMVAAAQSSKAPVQRLADRISGVFVPAVVLIAVWSCALWFAFGPDPRVTHALVAAVSVLLIACPCALGLATPLSVTVSTGRAARMGVLVRSAEALETCGKVNAVVLDKTGTITTGKPTFTDVLPFGKWRRQADDFLTIVAAAERDSEHPLAAAIVAAAAEKADIADVAELAQTTDFQAIAGRGVTARVTFRGLPHTVAVGNTDLIDDLDVDMPDVTSDTSEIASETIHDTNLDAIIADMERLSQQGKTPILAAIDGHLAGIVAVADVPKADSRQAIELLRKRGVEAVMLTGDNPTTARAIASQVGIDERHVIAGVRPERKADEIAKLQSQGYTVAMVGDGINDAPALARANVGFAIGTGTDVAIQSADVTLMGGSLMGLVHALDLTHAAMRNIAQNLGFALGYNSIGIVIAAGVLYPFTGTLLNPMIAGAAMAFSSLCVVTNASRLRLFDPDAEAAKNKTYRVRKPDPSKNNGNQHSRKGTIMGLFSDHKAKKEAENMGAMGAGHCCGGHDGHGMASNMGDSAANVAKDPVCGMSVDPATAAATREYGGVTYYFCNPGCADKFAQNPAAYLG
;
A
#
# COMPACT_ATOMS: atom_id res chain seq x y z
N MET A 1 22.08 54.83 16.05
CA MET A 1 20.65 54.99 15.67
C MET A 1 20.26 54.03 14.54
N HIS A 2 20.91 54.08 13.37
CA HIS A 2 20.56 53.20 12.23
C HIS A 2 20.63 51.68 12.51
N ILE A 3 21.59 51.24 13.34
CA ILE A 3 21.70 49.82 13.77
C ILE A 3 20.46 49.37 14.57
N ALA A 4 20.06 50.17 15.57
CA ALA A 4 18.90 49.85 16.40
C ALA A 4 17.60 49.85 15.56
N ILE A 5 17.46 50.78 14.63
CA ILE A 5 16.32 50.83 13.70
C ILE A 5 16.26 49.56 12.84
N ALA A 6 17.39 49.11 12.28
CA ALA A 6 17.44 47.90 11.47
C ALA A 6 17.05 46.64 12.25
N LEU A 7 17.53 46.50 13.49
CA LEU A 7 17.20 45.36 14.35
C LEU A 7 15.73 45.37 14.80
N ILE A 8 15.18 46.54 15.15
CA ILE A 8 13.76 46.68 15.51
C ILE A 8 12.86 46.36 14.31
N MET A 9 13.21 46.86 13.12
CA MET A 9 12.49 46.56 11.88
C MET A 9 12.52 45.05 11.57
N ALA A 10 13.67 44.39 11.74
CA ALA A 10 13.77 42.94 11.56
C ALA A 10 12.86 42.17 12.53
N LEU A 11 12.75 42.64 13.78
CA LEU A 11 11.90 42.03 14.81
C LEU A 11 10.41 42.22 14.50
N LEU A 12 10.01 43.40 14.01
CA LEU A 12 8.64 43.68 13.55
C LEU A 12 8.28 42.85 12.31
N VAL A 13 9.19 42.76 11.33
CA VAL A 13 9.00 41.91 10.14
C VAL A 13 8.90 40.45 10.54
N THR A 14 9.72 39.99 11.49
CA THR A 14 9.66 38.62 12.04
C THR A 14 8.28 38.33 12.65
N ALA A 15 7.77 39.24 13.49
CA ALA A 15 6.42 39.10 14.07
C ALA A 15 5.34 39.08 12.98
N GLY A 16 5.47 39.95 11.96
CA GLY A 16 4.55 39.99 10.81
C GLY A 16 4.56 38.70 9.98
N VAL A 17 5.74 38.13 9.69
CA VAL A 17 5.90 36.87 8.94
C VAL A 17 5.34 35.70 9.74
N LEU A 18 5.65 35.60 11.03
CA LEU A 18 5.11 34.56 11.90
C LEU A 18 3.58 34.65 12.01
N TRP A 19 3.04 35.86 12.17
CA TRP A 19 1.59 36.07 12.16
C TRP A 19 0.98 35.70 10.80
N PHE A 20 1.60 36.10 9.70
CA PHE A 20 1.08 35.84 8.36
C PHE A 20 0.96 34.33 8.06
N PHE A 21 1.99 33.53 8.38
CA PHE A 21 2.00 32.10 8.10
C PHE A 21 1.26 31.26 9.15
N PHE A 22 1.31 31.62 10.43
CA PHE A 22 0.78 30.79 11.52
C PHE A 22 -0.50 31.31 12.17
N ALA A 23 -1.03 32.49 11.80
CA ALA A 23 -2.31 32.94 12.33
C ALA A 23 -3.46 32.02 11.88
N PRO A 24 -4.39 31.67 12.79
CA PRO A 24 -5.52 30.80 12.49
C PRO A 24 -6.40 31.40 11.38
N ARG A 25 -6.72 30.59 10.37
CA ARG A 25 -7.63 30.98 9.28
C ARG A 25 -9.08 30.97 9.79
N LYS A 26 -9.92 31.85 9.25
CA LYS A 26 -11.37 31.80 9.51
C LYS A 26 -11.92 30.51 8.92
N ALA A 27 -12.34 29.59 9.79
CA ALA A 27 -13.01 28.37 9.37
C ALA A 27 -14.48 28.64 9.04
N TYR A 28 -14.96 28.04 7.95
CA TYR A 28 -16.36 28.03 7.60
C TYR A 28 -16.99 26.75 8.15
N ARG A 29 -17.92 26.89 9.10
CA ARG A 29 -18.63 25.75 9.67
C ARG A 29 -19.77 25.35 8.73
N ALA A 30 -19.75 24.12 8.25
CA ALA A 30 -20.75 23.57 7.35
C ALA A 30 -22.12 23.52 8.05
N PRO A 31 -23.14 24.27 7.57
CA PRO A 31 -24.48 24.20 8.13
C PRO A 31 -25.09 22.80 7.93
N LEU A 32 -25.80 22.32 8.95
CA LEU A 32 -26.60 21.10 8.88
C LEU A 32 -27.94 21.40 8.18
N ARG A 33 -28.22 20.71 7.07
CA ARG A 33 -29.49 20.78 6.33
C ARG A 33 -29.97 19.36 6.03
N ASP A 34 -31.18 19.02 6.45
CA ASP A 34 -31.81 17.71 6.18
C ASP A 34 -30.95 16.48 6.56
N GLY A 35 -30.25 16.56 7.71
CA GLY A 35 -29.38 15.48 8.20
C GLY A 35 -28.04 15.36 7.48
N VAL A 36 -27.70 16.28 6.58
CA VAL A 36 -26.43 16.34 5.86
C VAL A 36 -25.77 17.71 6.09
N GLN A 37 -24.47 17.74 6.35
CA GLN A 37 -23.71 18.98 6.44
C GLN A 37 -23.35 19.44 5.03
N GLU A 38 -23.62 20.69 4.67
CA GLU A 38 -23.34 21.20 3.32
C GLU A 38 -22.32 22.35 3.33
N ALA A 39 -21.30 22.27 2.47
CA ALA A 39 -20.38 23.38 2.24
C ALA A 39 -20.15 23.59 0.73
N VAL A 40 -20.31 24.85 0.29
CA VAL A 40 -20.01 25.27 -1.09
C VAL A 40 -18.60 25.83 -1.12
N VAL A 41 -17.77 25.31 -2.01
CA VAL A 41 -16.38 25.69 -2.21
C VAL A 41 -16.21 26.28 -3.60
N GLU A 42 -16.03 27.60 -3.67
CA GLU A 42 -15.69 28.28 -4.91
C GLU A 42 -14.22 28.00 -5.26
N VAL A 43 -13.97 27.55 -6.50
CA VAL A 43 -12.63 27.27 -7.04
C VAL A 43 -12.27 28.34 -8.07
N LYS A 44 -11.47 29.31 -7.62
CA LYS A 44 -10.97 30.42 -8.45
C LYS A 44 -9.61 30.88 -7.95
N GLY A 45 -8.54 30.37 -8.57
CA GLY A 45 -7.16 30.55 -8.15
C GLY A 45 -6.84 29.98 -6.77
N GLY A 46 -7.77 29.24 -6.15
CA GLY A 46 -7.75 28.72 -4.77
C GLY A 46 -9.14 28.26 -4.32
N TYR A 47 -9.22 27.65 -3.14
CA TYR A 47 -10.48 27.20 -2.53
C TYR A 47 -11.02 28.26 -1.56
N SER A 48 -12.28 28.67 -1.74
CA SER A 48 -12.97 29.58 -0.84
C SER A 48 -14.33 29.00 -0.45
N PRO A 49 -14.55 28.63 0.83
CA PRO A 49 -13.63 28.73 1.96
C PRO A 49 -12.49 27.70 1.89
N ALA A 50 -11.30 28.10 2.37
CA ALA A 50 -10.12 27.24 2.41
C ALA A 50 -10.11 26.29 3.61
N VAL A 51 -10.85 26.60 4.68
CA VAL A 51 -10.97 25.73 5.86
C VAL A 51 -12.45 25.49 6.13
N ILE A 52 -12.85 24.22 6.12
CA ILE A 52 -14.23 23.78 6.31
C ILE A 52 -14.29 23.00 7.62
N GLU A 53 -15.19 23.38 8.51
CA GLU A 53 -15.44 22.68 9.77
C GLU A 53 -16.74 21.89 9.70
N ALA A 54 -16.69 20.59 10.02
CA ALA A 54 -17.86 19.71 10.06
C ALA A 54 -17.80 18.79 11.29
N GLU A 55 -18.91 18.18 11.68
CA GLU A 55 -19.02 17.27 12.83
C GLU A 55 -18.89 15.81 12.42
N ALA A 56 -18.19 15.01 13.23
CA ALA A 56 -18.03 13.57 13.03
C ALA A 56 -19.38 12.83 13.15
N GLY A 57 -19.58 11.79 12.34
CA GLY A 57 -20.76 10.92 12.35
C GLY A 57 -21.97 11.44 11.56
N VAL A 58 -21.84 12.59 10.88
CA VAL A 58 -22.88 13.14 10.00
C VAL A 58 -22.32 13.30 8.59
N PRO A 59 -23.01 12.80 7.54
CA PRO A 59 -22.55 12.93 6.16
C PRO A 59 -22.30 14.39 5.78
N LEU A 60 -21.19 14.63 5.09
CA LEU A 60 -20.77 15.95 4.60
C LEU A 60 -20.82 15.98 3.09
N ARG A 61 -21.52 16.96 2.53
CA ARG A 61 -21.64 17.23 1.10
C ARG A 61 -20.87 18.50 0.75
N LEU A 62 -19.82 18.32 -0.03
CA LEU A 62 -18.97 19.38 -0.55
C LEU A 62 -19.37 19.69 -1.99
N ILE A 63 -19.75 20.93 -2.26
CA ILE A 63 -20.18 21.39 -3.58
C ILE A 63 -19.07 22.29 -4.12
N PHE A 64 -18.27 21.77 -5.04
CA PHE A 64 -17.19 22.52 -5.68
C PHE A 64 -17.73 23.28 -6.88
N ASP A 65 -17.73 24.61 -6.82
CA ASP A 65 -18.12 25.50 -7.91
C ASP A 65 -16.87 26.05 -8.61
N ARG A 66 -16.46 25.45 -9.73
CA ARG A 66 -15.24 25.84 -10.45
C ARG A 66 -15.52 26.96 -11.43
N LYS A 67 -14.94 28.14 -11.20
CA LYS A 67 -15.13 29.36 -12.03
C LYS A 67 -13.93 29.73 -12.89
N GLU A 68 -13.10 28.75 -13.22
CA GLU A 68 -11.89 28.92 -14.03
C GLU A 68 -11.62 27.71 -14.94
N ASP A 69 -10.76 27.89 -15.93
CA ASP A 69 -10.36 26.90 -16.93
C ASP A 69 -8.94 26.35 -16.75
N GLY A 70 -8.17 26.86 -15.77
CA GLY A 70 -6.78 26.48 -15.54
C GLY A 70 -6.61 25.01 -15.18
N GLU A 71 -5.69 24.31 -15.86
CA GLU A 71 -5.45 22.86 -15.71
C GLU A 71 -5.14 22.47 -14.24
N CYS A 72 -4.57 23.38 -13.45
CA CYS A 72 -4.27 23.18 -12.03
C CYS A 72 -5.50 22.81 -11.19
N SER A 73 -6.67 23.36 -11.49
CA SER A 73 -7.90 23.15 -10.71
C SER A 73 -8.85 22.14 -11.35
N SER A 74 -8.39 21.43 -12.38
CA SER A 74 -9.18 20.41 -13.09
C SER A 74 -9.55 19.21 -12.23
N HIS A 75 -8.91 19.04 -11.08
CA HIS A 75 -9.15 17.97 -10.12
C HIS A 75 -9.05 18.48 -8.68
N VAL A 76 -9.81 17.88 -7.78
CA VAL A 76 -9.64 17.98 -6.33
C VAL A 76 -9.35 16.59 -5.75
N VAL A 77 -8.32 16.52 -4.91
CA VAL A 77 -7.77 15.31 -4.33
C VAL A 77 -7.87 15.39 -2.82
N PHE A 78 -8.60 14.45 -2.23
CA PHE A 78 -8.59 14.17 -0.79
C PHE A 78 -7.76 12.91 -0.54
N SER A 79 -6.48 13.11 -0.25
CA SER A 79 -5.53 12.01 -0.12
C SER A 79 -5.86 11.05 1.02
N ASP A 80 -6.45 11.54 2.11
CA ASP A 80 -6.82 10.70 3.26
C ASP A 80 -8.05 9.81 2.98
N PHE A 81 -8.81 10.13 1.93
CA PHE A 81 -10.00 9.36 1.54
C PHE A 81 -9.82 8.65 0.19
N GLY A 82 -8.63 8.73 -0.42
CA GLY A 82 -8.37 8.16 -1.75
C GLY A 82 -9.23 8.77 -2.87
N VAL A 83 -9.80 9.97 -2.67
CA VAL A 83 -10.68 10.61 -3.64
C VAL A 83 -9.86 11.49 -4.58
N ASP A 84 -9.95 11.22 -5.87
CA ASP A 84 -9.53 12.12 -6.95
C ASP A 84 -10.75 12.42 -7.83
N LEU A 85 -11.24 13.65 -7.75
CA LEU A 85 -12.48 14.07 -8.39
C LEU A 85 -12.19 15.13 -9.46
N ALA A 86 -12.58 14.86 -10.70
CA ALA A 86 -12.51 15.84 -11.77
C ALA A 86 -13.50 16.98 -11.52
N LEU A 87 -13.02 18.21 -11.63
CA LEU A 87 -13.79 19.45 -11.56
C LEU A 87 -13.81 20.07 -12.97
N PRO A 88 -14.87 19.89 -13.78
CA PRO A 88 -14.92 20.47 -15.12
C PRO A 88 -14.96 22.00 -15.05
N ALA A 89 -14.38 22.67 -16.06
CA ALA A 89 -14.33 24.14 -16.09
C ALA A 89 -15.74 24.74 -16.14
N PHE A 90 -15.98 25.80 -15.35
CA PHE A 90 -17.28 26.49 -15.26
C PHE A 90 -18.44 25.57 -14.88
N ARG A 91 -18.17 24.52 -14.09
CA ARG A 91 -19.18 23.59 -13.60
C ARG A 91 -19.09 23.37 -12.10
N THR A 92 -20.21 22.95 -11.54
CA THR A 92 -20.32 22.52 -10.15
C THR A 92 -20.18 21.00 -10.07
N THR A 93 -19.46 20.49 -9.07
CA THR A 93 -19.29 19.06 -8.82
C THR A 93 -19.48 18.77 -7.34
N THR A 94 -20.28 17.75 -7.03
CA THR A 94 -20.67 17.42 -5.66
C THR A 94 -19.97 16.16 -5.19
N LEU A 95 -19.38 16.22 -4.00
CA LEU A 95 -18.71 15.13 -3.32
C LEU A 95 -19.39 14.88 -1.97
N THR A 96 -19.81 13.65 -1.70
CA THR A 96 -20.34 13.25 -0.39
C THR A 96 -19.33 12.39 0.35
N LEU A 97 -18.99 12.79 1.58
CA LEU A 97 -18.05 12.13 2.47
C LEU A 97 -18.76 11.70 3.76
N HIS A 98 -18.49 10.48 4.20
CA HIS A 98 -18.89 9.99 5.53
C HIS A 98 -17.66 9.95 6.43
N LEU A 99 -17.68 10.75 7.51
CA LEU A 99 -16.50 11.04 8.33
C LEU A 99 -16.80 10.73 9.79
N ASP A 100 -16.32 9.60 10.28
CA ASP A 100 -16.60 9.13 11.64
C ASP A 100 -15.50 9.48 12.65
N GLN A 101 -14.30 9.83 12.16
CA GLN A 101 -13.16 10.17 13.01
C GLN A 101 -12.94 11.69 13.05
N PRO A 102 -12.81 12.29 14.26
CA PRO A 102 -12.40 13.68 14.39
C PRO A 102 -10.92 13.84 13.99
N GLY A 103 -10.60 14.91 13.29
CA GLY A 103 -9.26 15.14 12.73
C GLY A 103 -9.19 16.28 11.73
N GLU A 104 -7.99 16.58 11.24
CA GLU A 104 -7.77 17.52 10.15
C GLU A 104 -7.34 16.77 8.90
N TYR A 105 -8.10 16.95 7.83
CA TYR A 105 -7.92 16.27 6.55
C TYR A 105 -7.62 17.32 5.47
N PRO A 106 -6.36 17.49 5.06
CA PRO A 106 -6.01 18.38 3.96
C PRO A 106 -6.53 17.84 2.62
N PHE A 107 -7.01 18.74 1.77
CA PHE A 107 -7.31 18.45 0.37
C PHE A 107 -6.59 19.44 -0.54
N ALA A 108 -6.30 19.03 -1.76
CA ALA A 108 -5.56 19.86 -2.70
C ALA A 108 -6.06 19.67 -4.13
N CYS A 109 -5.66 20.53 -5.06
CA CYS A 109 -5.93 20.26 -6.46
C CYS A 109 -5.02 19.13 -7.01
N GLY A 110 -5.34 18.57 -8.18
CA GLY A 110 -4.58 17.47 -8.79
C GLY A 110 -3.08 17.75 -8.99
N MET A 111 -2.72 19.02 -9.20
CA MET A 111 -1.31 19.46 -9.30
C MET A 111 -0.73 20.00 -7.98
N ASN A 112 -1.45 19.84 -6.87
CA ASN A 112 -1.02 20.22 -5.52
C ASN A 112 -0.67 21.71 -5.33
N MET A 113 -1.29 22.58 -6.12
CA MET A 113 -1.07 24.03 -6.10
C MET A 113 -2.09 24.77 -5.23
N LEU A 114 -3.32 24.27 -5.19
CA LEU A 114 -4.41 24.84 -4.39
C LEU A 114 -4.63 23.92 -3.19
N HIS A 115 -4.82 24.47 -2.00
CA HIS A 115 -5.00 23.70 -0.76
C HIS A 115 -6.22 24.17 0.03
N GLY A 116 -6.94 23.20 0.57
CA GLY A 116 -7.95 23.40 1.59
C GLY A 116 -7.77 22.41 2.73
N THR A 117 -8.47 22.66 3.83
CA THR A 117 -8.42 21.80 5.02
C THR A 117 -9.83 21.54 5.49
N LEU A 118 -10.16 20.27 5.67
CA LEU A 118 -11.40 19.83 6.28
C LEU A 118 -11.12 19.45 7.74
N ARG A 119 -11.65 20.21 8.68
CA ARG A 119 -11.50 19.96 10.12
C ARG A 119 -12.78 19.33 10.66
N ILE A 120 -12.68 18.09 11.10
CA ILE A 120 -13.78 17.33 11.68
C ILE A 120 -13.72 17.42 13.20
N LEU A 121 -14.73 18.07 13.77
CA LEU A 121 -14.90 18.25 15.19
C LEU A 121 -15.61 17.03 15.80
N PRO A 122 -15.27 16.63 17.04
CA PRO A 122 -16.04 15.62 17.75
C PRO A 122 -17.49 16.11 17.94
N GLY A 123 -18.46 15.36 17.40
CA GLY A 123 -19.86 15.77 17.36
C GLY A 123 -20.50 15.85 18.75
N LYS A 124 -21.44 16.80 18.95
CA LYS A 124 -22.23 16.92 20.20
C LYS A 124 -23.23 15.78 20.42
N HIS A 125 -23.45 14.94 19.40
CA HIS A 125 -24.41 13.84 19.42
C HIS A 125 -23.76 12.44 19.59
N ALA A 126 -22.47 12.38 19.92
CA ALA A 126 -21.69 11.14 20.00
C ALA A 126 -22.06 10.20 21.19
N SER A 127 -23.14 10.43 21.93
CA SER A 127 -23.52 9.61 23.09
C SER A 127 -24.61 8.56 22.83
N VAL A 128 -25.12 8.39 21.60
CA VAL A 128 -26.12 7.35 21.31
C VAL A 128 -25.79 6.69 19.97
N GLY A 129 -25.19 5.50 20.03
CA GLY A 129 -25.08 4.58 18.87
C GLY A 129 -23.66 4.29 18.39
N ALA A 130 -22.75 3.82 19.26
CA ALA A 130 -21.48 3.23 18.84
C ALA A 130 -21.53 1.70 18.97
N ALA A 131 -22.14 1.04 17.98
CA ALA A 131 -22.01 -0.39 17.74
C ALA A 131 -22.31 -0.70 16.26
N ALA A 132 -21.41 -0.30 15.36
CA ALA A 132 -21.31 -0.86 14.01
C ALA A 132 -19.93 -0.55 13.40
N GLY A 133 -19.31 -1.61 12.85
CA GLY A 133 -18.18 -1.71 11.92
C GLY A 133 -17.26 -0.51 11.65
N SER A 134 -15.96 -0.74 11.87
CA SER A 134 -14.87 0.02 11.22
C SER A 134 -14.90 -0.23 9.70
N ALA A 135 -15.73 0.52 8.97
CA ALA A 135 -15.65 0.66 7.53
C ALA A 135 -14.98 2.00 7.20
N VAL A 136 -13.99 1.98 6.31
CA VAL A 136 -13.52 3.19 5.63
C VAL A 136 -14.73 3.81 4.93
N GLY A 137 -14.96 5.12 5.15
CA GLY A 137 -16.19 5.81 4.74
C GLY A 137 -16.58 5.55 3.28
N SER A 138 -17.87 5.29 3.05
CA SER A 138 -18.42 5.14 1.70
C SER A 138 -18.42 6.48 0.96
N VAL A 139 -17.89 6.51 -0.26
CA VAL A 139 -17.85 7.72 -1.11
C VAL A 139 -18.89 7.60 -2.22
N GLY A 140 -19.77 8.60 -2.33
CA GLY A 140 -20.74 8.72 -3.43
C GLY A 140 -20.49 10.01 -4.21
N ALA A 141 -20.17 9.89 -5.51
CA ALA A 141 -20.05 11.02 -6.43
C ALA A 141 -21.24 11.01 -7.40
N SER A 142 -21.96 12.12 -7.49
CA SER A 142 -23.07 12.31 -8.43
C SER A 142 -22.89 13.61 -9.21
N MET A 143 -22.97 13.55 -10.54
CA MET A 143 -23.02 14.73 -11.39
C MET A 143 -24.47 15.15 -11.63
N SER A 144 -24.85 16.36 -11.24
CA SER A 144 -26.15 16.96 -11.56
C SER A 144 -25.95 18.13 -12.51
N ASP A 145 -26.46 18.01 -13.73
CA ASP A 145 -26.49 19.09 -14.73
C ASP A 145 -27.76 19.92 -14.50
N SER A 146 -27.67 20.94 -13.64
CA SER A 146 -28.80 21.83 -13.34
C SER A 146 -28.59 23.20 -13.96
N GLY A 147 -28.83 23.28 -15.28
CA GLY A 147 -29.10 24.53 -15.96
C GLY A 147 -30.59 24.62 -16.30
N ASN A 148 -31.43 25.17 -15.43
CA ASN A 148 -32.63 25.84 -15.90
C ASN A 148 -33.10 26.95 -14.96
N SER A 149 -33.23 28.15 -15.52
CA SER A 149 -33.87 29.31 -14.92
C SER A 149 -35.35 29.33 -15.30
N ASP A 150 -36.24 29.30 -14.31
CA ASP A 150 -37.68 29.48 -14.50
C ASP A 150 -38.03 30.91 -14.93
N ILE A 151 -38.67 31.08 -16.09
CA ILE A 151 -39.60 32.19 -16.37
C ILE A 151 -40.83 31.67 -17.15
N ARG A 152 -41.97 31.70 -16.45
CA ARG A 152 -43.39 31.86 -16.85
C ARG A 152 -43.84 31.64 -18.32
N ALA A 153 -44.75 30.65 -18.45
CA ALA A 153 -46.10 30.68 -19.04
C ALA A 153 -46.34 31.25 -20.47
N THR A 154 -46.86 30.41 -21.38
CA THR A 154 -48.26 30.39 -21.87
C THR A 154 -48.50 29.19 -22.80
N ALA A 155 -49.75 28.74 -22.86
CA ALA A 155 -50.26 27.54 -23.53
C ALA A 155 -50.60 27.72 -25.04
N ASP A 156 -50.98 26.60 -25.67
CA ASP A 156 -51.52 26.35 -27.03
C ASP A 156 -50.48 25.66 -27.95
N GLY A 157 -50.74 24.63 -28.75
CA GLY A 157 -51.94 23.93 -29.19
C GLY A 157 -51.63 23.25 -30.55
N ALA A 158 -51.69 21.91 -30.60
CA ALA A 158 -52.08 21.03 -31.72
C ALA A 158 -51.33 20.95 -33.10
N HIS A 159 -51.23 19.69 -33.57
CA HIS A 159 -51.31 19.14 -34.95
C HIS A 159 -50.16 19.19 -36.00
N ALA A 160 -49.73 17.96 -36.37
CA ALA A 160 -49.74 17.31 -37.70
C ALA A 160 -48.74 17.68 -38.84
N SER A 161 -47.91 16.66 -39.17
CA SER A 161 -47.52 16.12 -40.49
C SER A 161 -47.29 17.02 -41.74
N GLY A 162 -46.15 16.80 -42.41
CA GLY A 162 -46.09 16.76 -43.90
C GLY A 162 -44.93 17.45 -44.63
N SER A 163 -43.95 16.63 -45.07
CA SER A 163 -43.24 16.67 -46.37
C SER A 163 -42.32 17.84 -46.83
N ALA A 164 -41.06 17.46 -47.03
CA ALA A 164 -40.21 17.58 -48.26
C ALA A 164 -39.38 18.85 -48.57
N GLU A 165 -38.06 18.61 -48.63
CA GLU A 165 -37.02 19.18 -49.55
C GLU A 165 -36.72 20.69 -49.45
N THR A 166 -35.49 21.22 -49.36
CA THR A 166 -34.14 20.78 -49.77
C THR A 166 -33.08 21.72 -49.14
N GLY A 167 -31.85 21.22 -48.91
CA GLY A 167 -30.63 22.04 -49.01
C GLY A 167 -29.87 22.40 -47.72
N VAL A 168 -28.90 21.55 -47.36
CA VAL A 168 -27.45 21.86 -47.20
C VAL A 168 -26.85 20.95 -46.11
N GLN A 169 -25.95 20.08 -46.57
CA GLN A 169 -25.13 19.18 -45.77
C GLN A 169 -24.11 19.95 -44.93
N CYS A 170 -24.03 19.63 -43.63
CA CYS A 170 -22.76 19.50 -42.93
C CYS A 170 -22.89 18.40 -41.87
N ALA A 171 -22.00 17.41 -41.97
CA ALA A 171 -22.07 16.13 -41.27
C ALA A 171 -21.90 16.24 -39.75
N GLN A 172 -22.80 15.61 -39.01
CA GLN A 172 -22.69 15.38 -37.57
C GLN A 172 -22.47 13.87 -37.34
N LYS A 173 -21.21 13.44 -37.35
CA LYS A 173 -20.78 12.16 -36.76
C LYS A 173 -20.73 12.36 -35.24
N GLY A 174 -21.79 11.95 -34.55
CA GLY A 174 -21.78 11.81 -33.10
C GLY A 174 -20.88 10.64 -32.69
N ALA A 175 -19.62 10.93 -32.42
CA ALA A 175 -18.73 9.99 -31.76
C ALA A 175 -19.15 9.85 -30.29
N VAL A 176 -19.79 8.73 -29.97
CA VAL A 176 -19.78 8.18 -28.61
C VAL A 176 -18.33 7.80 -28.33
N GLN A 177 -17.59 8.70 -27.70
CA GLN A 177 -16.24 8.39 -27.19
C GLN A 177 -16.39 7.59 -25.90
N THR A 178 -16.31 6.28 -26.06
CA THR A 178 -16.01 5.35 -24.97
C THR A 178 -14.64 5.67 -24.38
N SER A 179 -14.59 5.70 -23.06
CA SER A 179 -13.48 6.07 -22.18
C SER A 179 -12.29 5.11 -22.32
N GLY A 180 -11.44 5.32 -23.34
CA GLY A 180 -10.23 4.52 -23.60
C GLY A 180 -8.95 5.34 -23.83
N SER A 181 -8.91 6.63 -23.52
CA SER A 181 -7.81 7.54 -23.92
C SER A 181 -7.09 8.25 -22.76
N GLY A 182 -7.08 7.67 -21.56
CA GLY A 182 -6.47 8.31 -20.38
C GLY A 182 -4.97 8.60 -20.49
N ASP A 183 -4.22 7.81 -21.26
CA ASP A 183 -2.75 7.95 -21.37
C ASP A 183 -2.31 8.85 -22.54
N SER A 184 -3.05 8.85 -23.65
CA SER A 184 -2.72 9.68 -24.83
C SER A 184 -2.98 11.18 -24.60
N GLY A 185 -3.95 11.53 -23.75
CA GLY A 185 -4.20 12.90 -23.31
C GLY A 185 -3.08 13.46 -22.41
N LYS A 186 -2.66 12.70 -21.39
CA LYS A 186 -1.57 13.09 -20.47
C LYS A 186 -0.23 13.22 -21.20
N SER A 187 0.09 12.31 -22.12
CA SER A 187 1.35 12.39 -22.88
C SER A 187 1.37 13.58 -23.86
N ARG A 188 0.23 13.99 -24.42
CA ARG A 188 0.14 15.20 -25.26
C ARG A 188 0.28 16.49 -24.43
N GLY A 189 -0.29 16.52 -23.23
CA GLY A 189 -0.13 17.63 -22.27
C GLY A 189 1.32 17.86 -21.88
N LEU A 190 2.02 16.82 -21.41
CA LEU A 190 3.42 16.90 -20.97
C LEU A 190 4.39 17.31 -22.10
N GLU A 191 4.14 16.88 -23.34
CA GLU A 191 4.95 17.32 -24.49
C GLU A 191 4.74 18.79 -24.84
N SER A 192 3.51 19.28 -24.72
CA SER A 192 3.20 20.70 -24.91
C SER A 192 3.86 21.57 -23.83
N GLU A 193 3.88 21.08 -22.58
CA GLU A 193 4.52 21.75 -21.44
C GLU A 193 6.04 21.84 -21.64
N ILE A 194 6.70 20.75 -22.03
CA ILE A 194 8.14 20.74 -22.32
C ILE A 194 8.48 21.72 -23.45
N ARG A 195 7.67 21.76 -24.52
CA ARG A 195 7.88 22.72 -25.62
C ARG A 195 7.74 24.15 -25.12
N ALA A 196 6.71 24.45 -24.32
CA ALA A 196 6.52 25.79 -23.74
C ALA A 196 7.70 26.20 -22.85
N LEU A 197 8.21 25.29 -22.00
CA LEU A 197 9.40 25.53 -21.17
C LEU A 197 10.65 25.78 -22.02
N ILE A 198 10.86 25.01 -23.10
CA ILE A 198 11.97 25.22 -24.03
C ILE A 198 11.86 26.60 -24.69
N THR A 199 10.69 26.99 -25.19
CA THR A 199 10.50 28.31 -25.81
C THR A 199 10.76 29.43 -24.82
N ARG A 200 10.26 29.34 -23.59
CA ARG A 200 10.52 30.32 -22.52
C ARG A 200 12.00 30.38 -22.15
N LEU A 201 12.66 29.23 -22.05
CA LEU A 201 14.09 29.14 -21.78
C LEU A 201 14.92 29.79 -22.89
N ILE A 202 14.58 29.55 -24.16
CA ILE A 202 15.27 30.19 -25.29
C ILE A 202 15.13 31.70 -25.20
N VAL A 203 13.92 32.22 -24.98
CA VAL A 203 13.69 33.66 -24.82
C VAL A 203 14.49 34.22 -23.65
N ALA A 204 14.47 33.55 -22.50
CA ALA A 204 15.21 33.97 -21.31
C ALA A 204 16.73 33.95 -21.54
N ALA A 205 17.26 32.90 -22.17
CA ALA A 205 18.69 32.75 -22.45
C ALA A 205 19.18 33.80 -23.46
N VAL A 206 18.44 34.02 -24.55
CA VAL A 206 18.78 35.03 -25.58
C VAL A 206 18.82 36.43 -24.98
N CYS A 207 17.94 36.75 -24.04
CA CYS A 207 17.92 38.05 -23.38
C CYS A 207 18.95 38.17 -22.24
N THR A 208 19.22 37.08 -21.52
CA THR A 208 20.13 37.07 -20.37
C THR A 208 21.60 37.07 -20.78
N ILE A 209 21.99 36.29 -21.80
CA ILE A 209 23.39 36.12 -22.23
C ILE A 209 24.06 37.47 -22.58
N PRO A 210 23.42 38.38 -23.35
CA PRO A 210 24.00 39.69 -23.62
C PRO A 210 24.21 40.50 -22.34
N VAL A 211 23.19 40.62 -21.49
CA VAL A 211 23.29 41.39 -20.24
C VAL A 211 24.39 40.82 -19.34
N PHE A 212 24.42 39.49 -19.21
CA PHE A 212 25.46 38.77 -18.47
C PHE A 212 26.88 39.03 -19.01
N GLY A 213 27.07 38.97 -20.33
CA GLY A 213 28.36 39.24 -20.97
C GLY A 213 28.84 40.68 -20.78
N SER A 214 27.91 41.63 -20.67
CA SER A 214 28.25 43.04 -20.44
C SER A 214 28.56 43.35 -18.99
N THR A 215 27.67 43.01 -18.04
CA THR A 215 27.82 43.44 -16.64
C THR A 215 28.77 42.56 -15.86
N MET A 216 28.87 41.27 -16.21
CA MET A 216 29.60 40.29 -15.40
C MET A 216 30.95 39.92 -16.02
N LEU A 217 31.01 39.66 -17.33
CA LEU A 217 32.25 39.36 -18.05
C LEU A 217 32.98 40.61 -18.57
N MET A 218 32.37 41.80 -18.43
CA MET A 218 32.88 43.08 -18.93
C MET A 218 33.37 43.03 -20.39
N LEU A 219 32.73 42.21 -21.22
CA LEU A 219 33.14 42.02 -22.62
C LEU A 219 32.86 43.27 -23.46
N TYR A 220 31.83 44.02 -23.09
CA TYR A 220 31.44 45.27 -23.75
C TYR A 220 30.58 46.13 -22.81
N PRO A 221 30.64 47.47 -22.93
CA PRO A 221 29.81 48.36 -22.12
C PRO A 221 28.35 48.37 -22.63
N MET A 222 27.38 48.09 -21.74
CA MET A 222 25.94 48.18 -22.04
C MET A 222 25.26 49.18 -21.11
N PRO A 223 24.53 50.17 -21.63
CA PRO A 223 23.82 51.14 -20.79
C PRO A 223 22.63 50.48 -20.07
N ASN A 224 22.35 50.93 -18.85
CA ASN A 224 21.32 50.34 -17.96
C ASN A 224 19.92 50.27 -18.59
N TRP A 225 19.55 51.24 -19.44
CA TRP A 225 18.25 51.23 -20.13
C TRP A 225 18.12 50.10 -21.16
N LEU A 226 19.24 49.68 -21.78
CA LEU A 226 19.25 48.55 -22.72
C LEU A 226 19.15 47.22 -21.97
N GLN A 227 19.78 47.13 -20.78
CA GLN A 227 19.60 45.99 -19.88
C GLN A 227 18.14 45.86 -19.45
N PHE A 228 17.48 46.96 -19.08
CA PHE A 228 16.05 47.00 -18.78
C PHE A 228 15.19 46.48 -19.94
N LEU A 229 15.46 46.95 -21.17
CA LEU A 229 14.73 46.53 -22.37
C LEU A 229 14.84 45.01 -22.62
N LEU A 230 16.03 44.44 -22.44
CA LEU A 230 16.27 43.00 -22.55
C LEU A 230 15.62 42.21 -21.41
N MET A 231 15.40 42.81 -20.24
CA MET A 231 14.73 42.13 -19.12
C MET A 231 13.20 42.11 -19.23
N LEU A 232 12.59 42.99 -20.04
CA LEU A 232 11.13 43.04 -20.21
C LEU A 232 10.54 41.71 -20.75
N PRO A 233 11.08 41.06 -21.79
CA PRO A 233 10.61 39.73 -22.21
C PRO A 233 10.77 38.65 -21.14
N ILE A 234 11.81 38.76 -20.30
CA ILE A 234 12.05 37.80 -19.23
C ILE A 234 10.95 37.95 -18.17
N VAL A 235 10.76 39.15 -17.63
CA VAL A 235 9.78 39.41 -16.56
C VAL A 235 8.34 39.27 -17.08
N GLY A 236 8.07 39.72 -18.31
CA GLY A 236 6.72 39.77 -18.89
C GLY A 236 6.23 38.48 -19.53
N TYR A 237 7.12 37.58 -19.96
CA TYR A 237 6.75 36.32 -20.61
C TYR A 237 7.38 35.09 -19.96
N ALA A 238 8.71 35.06 -19.81
CA ALA A 238 9.41 33.86 -19.33
C ALA A 238 9.10 33.57 -17.85
N ALA A 239 9.11 34.59 -16.99
CA ALA A 239 8.85 34.52 -15.55
C ALA A 239 7.37 34.65 -15.19
N LEU A 240 6.50 35.08 -16.12
CA LEU A 240 5.08 35.31 -15.85
C LEU A 240 4.36 34.11 -15.18
N PRO A 241 4.58 32.85 -15.60
CA PRO A 241 3.98 31.69 -14.93
C PRO A 241 4.44 31.56 -13.48
N ILE A 242 5.74 31.78 -13.22
CA ILE A 242 6.36 31.72 -11.88
C ILE A 242 5.78 32.82 -10.99
N PHE A 243 5.61 34.03 -11.53
CA PHE A 243 5.00 35.14 -10.80
C PHE A 243 3.53 34.87 -10.48
N ARG A 244 2.75 34.37 -11.44
CA ARG A 244 1.35 34.04 -11.21
C ARG A 244 1.18 33.00 -10.10
N SER A 245 1.94 31.90 -10.14
CA SER A 245 1.90 30.89 -9.07
C SER A 245 2.43 31.44 -7.75
N GLY A 246 3.53 32.19 -7.78
CA GLY A 246 4.14 32.77 -6.58
C GLY A 246 3.23 33.77 -5.86
N PHE A 247 2.57 34.67 -6.58
CA PHE A 247 1.63 35.62 -5.97
C PHE A 247 0.35 34.95 -5.49
N ALA A 248 -0.15 33.94 -6.20
CA ALA A 248 -1.25 33.13 -5.72
C ALA A 248 -0.88 32.43 -4.40
N ALA A 249 0.32 31.85 -4.31
CA ALA A 249 0.80 31.19 -3.10
C ALA A 249 0.90 32.15 -1.91
N ILE A 250 1.43 33.37 -2.13
CA ILE A 250 1.47 34.42 -1.10
C ILE A 250 0.04 34.77 -0.67
N ALA A 251 -0.87 35.00 -1.60
CA ALA A 251 -2.26 35.35 -1.29
C ALA A 251 -2.95 34.27 -0.44
N HIS A 252 -2.69 32.99 -0.74
CA HIS A 252 -3.23 31.84 -0.02
C HIS A 252 -2.45 31.47 1.23
N ARG A 253 -1.46 32.27 1.65
CA ARG A 253 -0.56 31.97 2.77
C ARG A 253 0.02 30.55 2.67
N SER A 254 0.25 30.05 1.46
CA SER A 254 0.92 28.78 1.24
C SER A 254 2.43 29.02 1.14
N PRO A 255 3.23 28.35 1.98
CA PRO A 255 4.69 28.41 1.91
C PRO A 255 5.19 27.65 0.67
N GLU A 256 5.17 28.32 -0.50
CA GLU A 256 5.58 27.74 -1.78
C GLU A 256 6.88 28.38 -2.32
N MET A 257 7.65 27.59 -3.04
CA MET A 257 8.91 27.96 -3.69
C MET A 257 8.78 29.13 -4.68
N ASN A 258 7.73 29.12 -5.51
CA ASN A 258 7.50 30.17 -6.50
C ASN A 258 7.29 31.55 -5.84
N ALA A 259 6.78 31.59 -4.61
CA ALA A 259 6.59 32.84 -3.86
C ALA A 259 7.93 33.54 -3.55
N LEU A 260 8.93 32.79 -3.10
CA LEU A 260 10.25 33.30 -2.74
C LEU A 260 10.97 33.90 -3.96
N VAL A 261 10.99 33.15 -5.07
CA VAL A 261 11.63 33.61 -6.31
C VAL A 261 10.88 34.80 -6.90
N SER A 262 9.55 34.79 -6.88
CA SER A 262 8.74 35.90 -7.37
C SER A 262 9.01 37.18 -6.60
N LEU A 263 9.06 37.09 -5.27
CA LEU A 263 9.35 38.25 -4.41
C LEU A 263 10.78 38.77 -4.65
N GLY A 264 11.77 37.88 -4.68
CA GLY A 264 13.17 38.25 -4.87
C GLY A 264 13.46 38.84 -6.26
N ALA A 265 13.00 38.18 -7.33
CA ALA A 265 13.20 38.62 -8.70
C ALA A 265 12.47 39.94 -8.99
N LEU A 266 11.23 40.10 -8.49
CA LEU A 266 10.50 41.35 -8.69
C LEU A 266 11.11 42.51 -7.89
N ALA A 267 11.56 42.26 -6.65
CA ALA A 267 12.24 43.27 -5.84
C ALA A 267 13.56 43.72 -6.49
N ALA A 268 14.38 42.77 -6.96
CA ALA A 268 15.63 43.08 -7.67
C ALA A 268 15.38 43.82 -8.99
N PHE A 269 14.33 43.43 -9.73
CA PHE A 269 13.93 44.13 -10.96
C PHE A 269 13.45 45.56 -10.65
N ALA A 270 12.61 45.75 -9.64
CA ALA A 270 12.11 47.05 -9.23
C ALA A 270 13.25 47.98 -8.75
N TYR A 271 14.18 47.47 -7.94
CA TYR A 271 15.38 48.21 -7.53
C TYR A 271 16.21 48.66 -8.74
N SER A 272 16.43 47.74 -9.69
CA SER A 272 17.18 48.03 -10.92
C SER A 272 16.48 49.09 -11.80
N CYS A 273 15.15 49.11 -11.81
CA CYS A 273 14.38 50.17 -12.47
C CYS A 273 14.59 51.53 -11.78
N VAL A 274 14.58 51.59 -10.45
CA VAL A 274 14.85 52.83 -9.70
C VAL A 274 16.26 53.34 -9.99
N VAL A 275 17.27 52.46 -9.98
CA VAL A 275 18.65 52.82 -10.33
C VAL A 275 18.75 53.37 -11.76
N THR A 276 17.96 52.84 -12.69
CA THR A 276 18.03 53.20 -14.11
C THR A 276 17.31 54.52 -14.43
N PHE A 277 16.11 54.73 -13.87
CA PHE A 277 15.26 55.87 -14.23
C PHE A 277 15.25 56.99 -13.19
N ALA A 278 15.63 56.69 -11.94
CA ALA A 278 15.67 57.65 -10.84
C ALA A 278 16.96 57.52 -9.99
N PRO A 279 18.17 57.53 -10.60
CA PRO A 279 19.43 57.31 -9.87
C PRO A 279 19.68 58.33 -8.76
N ASN A 280 19.14 59.54 -8.89
CA ASN A 280 19.30 60.64 -7.92
C ASN A 280 18.61 60.38 -6.57
N VAL A 281 17.70 59.40 -6.51
CA VAL A 281 17.04 58.99 -5.26
C VAL A 281 17.97 58.14 -4.39
N LEU A 282 19.00 57.53 -4.99
CA LEU A 282 19.93 56.64 -4.33
C LEU A 282 21.33 57.28 -4.16
N PRO A 283 22.03 56.98 -3.05
CA PRO A 283 23.42 57.37 -2.84
C PRO A 283 24.32 56.88 -3.98
N GLU A 284 25.39 57.61 -4.32
CA GLU A 284 26.28 57.27 -5.45
C GLU A 284 26.85 55.85 -5.39
N ASN A 285 27.13 55.39 -4.17
CA ASN A 285 27.63 54.07 -3.82
C ASN A 285 26.59 52.93 -3.88
N ALA A 286 25.34 53.20 -4.26
CA ALA A 286 24.27 52.21 -4.40
C ALA A 286 23.64 52.18 -5.81
N ARG A 287 24.27 52.81 -6.82
CA ARG A 287 23.69 52.97 -8.17
C ARG A 287 24.01 51.82 -9.14
N GLU A 288 24.21 50.61 -8.64
CA GLU A 288 24.43 49.43 -9.48
C GLU A 288 23.10 48.69 -9.71
N PRO A 289 22.67 48.49 -10.97
CA PRO A 289 21.49 47.68 -11.29
C PRO A 289 21.81 46.18 -11.16
N TYR A 290 20.80 45.38 -10.86
CA TYR A 290 20.87 43.92 -10.72
C TYR A 290 20.03 43.20 -11.78
N PHE A 291 19.96 43.76 -12.99
CA PHE A 291 19.21 43.17 -14.10
C PHE A 291 19.78 41.80 -14.47
N GLU A 292 21.11 41.63 -14.46
CA GLU A 292 21.75 40.34 -14.72
C GLU A 292 21.34 39.27 -13.71
N ALA A 293 21.25 39.62 -12.43
CA ALA A 293 20.86 38.67 -11.38
C ALA A 293 19.44 38.13 -11.63
N VAL A 294 18.49 39.00 -12.01
CA VAL A 294 17.10 38.60 -12.34
C VAL A 294 17.07 37.67 -13.55
N GLY A 295 17.76 38.03 -14.63
CA GLY A 295 17.80 37.23 -15.86
C GLY A 295 18.43 35.86 -15.65
N VAL A 296 19.57 35.80 -14.95
CA VAL A 296 20.28 34.54 -14.66
C VAL A 296 19.44 33.64 -13.75
N VAL A 297 18.85 34.18 -12.69
CA VAL A 297 18.01 33.39 -11.77
C VAL A 297 16.82 32.77 -12.50
N VAL A 298 16.07 33.57 -13.26
CA VAL A 298 14.90 33.06 -14.01
C VAL A 298 15.33 32.02 -15.04
N THR A 299 16.43 32.27 -15.76
CA THR A 299 16.95 31.34 -16.77
C THR A 299 17.37 30.01 -16.15
N LEU A 300 18.14 30.02 -15.06
CA LEU A 300 18.57 28.80 -14.37
C LEU A 300 17.40 28.05 -13.73
N MET A 301 16.40 28.77 -13.22
CA MET A 301 15.16 28.15 -12.71
C MET A 301 14.38 27.45 -13.82
N LEU A 302 14.26 28.06 -15.01
CA LEU A 302 13.64 27.44 -16.18
C LEU A 302 14.43 26.21 -16.67
N VAL A 303 15.76 26.22 -16.58
CA VAL A 303 16.58 25.02 -16.82
C VAL A 303 16.22 23.93 -15.81
N GLY A 304 16.12 24.27 -14.52
CA GLY A 304 15.69 23.34 -13.47
C GLY A 304 14.32 22.72 -13.76
N GLN A 305 13.32 23.54 -14.08
CA GLN A 305 11.96 23.10 -14.45
C GLN A 305 11.96 22.25 -15.73
N LEU A 306 12.82 22.55 -16.71
CA LEU A 306 12.94 21.76 -17.93
C LEU A 306 13.59 20.39 -17.66
N LEU A 307 14.65 20.35 -16.85
CA LEU A 307 15.27 19.10 -16.42
C LEU A 307 14.28 18.24 -15.64
N GLU A 308 13.50 18.87 -14.76
CA GLU A 308 12.39 18.26 -14.05
C GLU A 308 11.34 17.67 -15.00
N ALA A 309 10.81 18.45 -15.95
CA ALA A 309 9.80 18.01 -16.89
C ALA A 309 10.32 16.86 -17.78
N ARG A 310 11.59 16.92 -18.20
CA ARG A 310 12.24 15.82 -18.95
C ARG A 310 12.41 14.57 -18.10
N ALA A 311 12.80 14.70 -16.83
CA ALA A 311 12.91 13.58 -15.92
C ALA A 311 11.56 12.88 -15.74
N ARG A 312 10.47 13.65 -15.57
CA ARG A 312 9.09 13.14 -15.54
C ARG A 312 8.65 12.50 -16.87
N LYS A 313 9.13 12.97 -18.03
CA LYS A 313 8.82 12.32 -19.33
C LYS A 313 9.40 10.91 -19.44
N GLY A 314 10.61 10.72 -18.91
CA GLY A 314 11.30 9.43 -18.95
C GLY A 314 10.60 8.36 -18.09
N THR A 315 9.84 8.73 -17.06
CA THR A 315 9.21 7.75 -16.17
C THR A 315 7.99 7.05 -16.76
N GLY A 316 7.38 7.62 -17.82
CA GLY A 316 6.29 6.98 -18.57
C GLY A 316 6.71 5.83 -19.48
N GLU A 317 8.01 5.55 -19.63
CA GLU A 317 8.52 4.47 -20.50
C GLU A 317 8.09 3.07 -20.04
N ALA A 318 7.92 2.85 -18.73
CA ALA A 318 7.41 1.58 -18.23
C ALA A 318 5.94 1.37 -18.63
N MET A 319 5.12 2.43 -18.57
CA MET A 319 3.72 2.38 -19.03
C MET A 319 3.62 2.22 -20.53
N ARG A 320 4.44 2.96 -21.29
CA ARG A 320 4.50 2.83 -22.76
C ARG A 320 4.98 1.45 -23.20
N ALA A 321 5.91 0.85 -22.46
CA ALA A 321 6.36 -0.51 -22.74
C ALA A 321 5.22 -1.51 -22.56
N LEU A 322 4.46 -1.42 -21.44
CA LEU A 322 3.31 -2.29 -21.17
C LEU A 322 2.16 -2.07 -22.17
N ALA A 323 1.81 -0.81 -22.45
CA ALA A 323 0.79 -0.49 -23.46
C ALA A 323 1.22 -0.89 -24.88
N GLY A 324 2.52 -0.86 -25.16
CA GLY A 324 3.11 -1.32 -26.42
C GLY A 324 3.05 -2.84 -26.61
N LEU A 325 2.79 -3.62 -25.54
CA LEU A 325 2.59 -5.06 -25.62
C LEU A 325 1.20 -5.42 -26.14
N GLN A 326 0.24 -4.50 -26.19
CA GLN A 326 -1.12 -4.83 -26.62
C GLN A 326 -1.16 -4.98 -28.16
N PRO A 327 -1.58 -6.14 -28.69
CA PRO A 327 -1.75 -6.32 -30.13
C PRO A 327 -2.84 -5.40 -30.67
N LYS A 328 -2.65 -4.86 -31.87
CA LYS A 328 -3.66 -3.97 -32.50
C LYS A 328 -4.77 -4.73 -33.22
N THR A 329 -4.51 -5.99 -33.58
CA THR A 329 -5.39 -6.83 -34.38
C THR A 329 -5.47 -8.22 -33.81
N ALA A 330 -6.62 -8.86 -33.92
CA ALA A 330 -6.86 -10.24 -33.54
C ALA A 330 -7.37 -11.04 -34.75
N ARG A 331 -6.95 -12.30 -34.87
CA ARG A 331 -7.47 -13.21 -35.90
C ARG A 331 -8.58 -14.07 -35.30
N VAL A 332 -9.81 -13.76 -35.69
CA VAL A 332 -11.02 -14.43 -35.19
C VAL A 332 -11.55 -15.40 -36.23
N VAL A 333 -12.01 -16.56 -35.78
CA VAL A 333 -12.71 -17.57 -36.58
C VAL A 333 -14.22 -17.36 -36.42
N ARG A 334 -14.88 -16.86 -37.46
CA ARG A 334 -16.36 -16.77 -37.55
C ARG A 334 -16.82 -17.51 -38.80
N ASP A 335 -17.88 -18.30 -38.69
CA ASP A 335 -18.43 -19.12 -39.80
C ASP A 335 -17.38 -20.00 -40.50
N GLY A 336 -16.41 -20.53 -39.73
CA GLY A 336 -15.32 -21.36 -40.26
C GLY A 336 -14.25 -20.62 -41.05
N LYS A 337 -14.30 -19.28 -41.14
CA LYS A 337 -13.30 -18.44 -41.82
C LYS A 337 -12.49 -17.61 -40.83
N GLU A 338 -11.17 -17.61 -41.02
CA GLU A 338 -10.26 -16.74 -40.29
C GLU A 338 -10.31 -15.30 -40.84
N THR A 339 -10.67 -14.34 -40.00
CA THR A 339 -10.73 -12.92 -40.35
C THR A 339 -9.91 -12.11 -39.36
N SER A 340 -9.08 -11.19 -39.86
CA SER A 340 -8.33 -10.25 -39.02
C SER A 340 -9.19 -9.02 -38.73
N ILE A 341 -9.44 -8.72 -37.45
CA ILE A 341 -10.22 -7.57 -36.99
C ILE A 341 -9.40 -6.73 -36.02
N ALA A 342 -9.82 -5.48 -35.78
CA ALA A 342 -9.23 -4.66 -34.74
C ALA A 342 -9.49 -5.29 -33.36
N ILE A 343 -8.55 -5.13 -32.42
CA ILE A 343 -8.69 -5.70 -31.08
C ILE A 343 -9.94 -5.18 -30.34
N ASP A 344 -10.35 -3.95 -30.61
CA ASP A 344 -11.55 -3.32 -30.04
C ASP A 344 -12.87 -3.95 -30.54
N ASP A 345 -12.83 -4.68 -31.66
CA ASP A 345 -13.99 -5.37 -32.24
C ASP A 345 -14.14 -6.83 -31.77
N VAL A 346 -13.19 -7.32 -30.97
CA VAL A 346 -13.21 -8.68 -30.40
C VAL A 346 -14.23 -8.75 -29.27
N ARG A 347 -15.07 -9.79 -29.30
CA ARG A 347 -16.12 -10.00 -28.30
C ARG A 347 -15.84 -11.25 -27.47
N VAL A 348 -16.33 -11.25 -26.24
CA VAL A 348 -16.34 -12.46 -25.40
C VAL A 348 -17.06 -13.59 -26.14
N GLY A 349 -16.45 -14.77 -26.15
CA GLY A 349 -16.93 -15.94 -26.89
C GLY A 349 -16.36 -16.10 -28.30
N ASP A 350 -15.71 -15.08 -28.88
CA ASP A 350 -15.02 -15.21 -30.16
C ASP A 350 -13.92 -16.29 -30.08
N ILE A 351 -13.76 -17.07 -31.15
CA ILE A 351 -12.68 -18.06 -31.27
C ILE A 351 -11.49 -17.40 -31.94
N ILE A 352 -10.34 -17.40 -31.29
CA ILE A 352 -9.13 -16.75 -31.76
C ILE A 352 -8.13 -17.81 -32.20
N ALA A 353 -7.58 -17.65 -33.40
CA ALA A 353 -6.58 -18.54 -33.96
C ALA A 353 -5.19 -17.89 -33.84
N ILE A 354 -4.27 -18.57 -33.15
CA ILE A 354 -2.90 -18.10 -32.90
C ILE A 354 -1.89 -19.08 -33.49
N ARG A 355 -0.94 -18.52 -34.24
CA ARG A 355 0.18 -19.25 -34.84
C ARG A 355 1.42 -19.25 -33.93
N PRO A 356 2.39 -20.13 -34.19
CA PRO A 356 3.67 -20.10 -33.49
C PRO A 356 4.34 -18.72 -33.57
N GLY A 357 4.81 -18.20 -32.43
CA GLY A 357 5.45 -16.89 -32.32
C GLY A 357 4.50 -15.68 -32.34
N GLU A 358 3.19 -15.86 -32.54
CA GLU A 358 2.22 -14.76 -32.47
C GLU A 358 1.88 -14.41 -31.01
N GLN A 359 1.62 -13.13 -30.77
CA GLN A 359 1.18 -12.64 -29.48
C GLN A 359 -0.33 -12.84 -29.30
N LEU A 360 -0.75 -13.25 -28.11
CA LEU A 360 -2.16 -13.48 -27.82
C LEU A 360 -2.87 -12.12 -27.65
N PRO A 361 -3.96 -11.83 -28.40
CA PRO A 361 -4.62 -10.52 -28.34
C PRO A 361 -5.44 -10.28 -27.07
N VAL A 362 -6.14 -11.28 -26.54
CA VAL A 362 -7.04 -11.15 -25.38
C VAL A 362 -6.94 -12.38 -24.49
N ASP A 363 -7.58 -12.34 -23.31
CA ASP A 363 -7.57 -13.47 -22.40
C ASP A 363 -8.61 -14.52 -22.84
N GLY A 364 -8.35 -15.80 -22.55
CA GLY A 364 -9.26 -16.86 -22.96
C GLY A 364 -8.89 -18.25 -22.46
N ILE A 365 -9.65 -19.24 -22.95
CA ILE A 365 -9.46 -20.67 -22.64
C ILE A 365 -9.20 -21.43 -23.94
N VAL A 366 -8.14 -22.24 -23.97
CA VAL A 366 -7.77 -23.07 -25.13
C VAL A 366 -8.86 -24.10 -25.39
N ILE A 367 -9.37 -24.11 -26.63
CA ILE A 367 -10.38 -25.07 -27.08
C ILE A 367 -9.78 -26.19 -27.94
N SER A 368 -8.67 -25.92 -28.63
CA SER A 368 -7.99 -26.93 -29.44
C SER A 368 -6.52 -26.58 -29.67
N GLY A 369 -5.67 -27.59 -29.64
CA GLY A 369 -4.23 -27.47 -29.90
C GLY A 369 -3.38 -27.43 -28.63
N THR A 370 -2.07 -27.59 -28.82
CA THR A 370 -1.08 -27.63 -27.73
C THR A 370 0.11 -26.77 -28.09
N SER A 371 0.57 -25.94 -27.16
CA SER A 371 1.76 -25.10 -27.33
C SER A 371 2.36 -24.76 -25.98
N THR A 372 3.58 -24.21 -25.98
CA THR A 372 4.11 -23.49 -24.83
C THR A 372 3.79 -22.00 -25.00
N VAL A 373 3.55 -21.29 -23.91
CA VAL A 373 3.30 -19.84 -23.91
C VAL A 373 4.32 -19.17 -23.00
N ASP A 374 5.03 -18.18 -23.54
CA ASP A 374 5.94 -17.34 -22.79
C ASP A 374 5.15 -16.21 -22.12
N GLU A 375 5.01 -16.32 -20.80
CA GLU A 375 4.32 -15.36 -19.95
C GLU A 375 5.31 -14.41 -19.22
N SER A 376 6.62 -14.51 -19.51
CA SER A 376 7.70 -13.81 -18.80
C SER A 376 7.53 -12.29 -18.75
N MET A 377 6.94 -11.70 -19.79
CA MET A 377 6.70 -10.26 -19.90
C MET A 377 5.67 -9.73 -18.89
N ILE A 378 4.81 -10.61 -18.35
CA ILE A 378 3.74 -10.25 -17.41
C ILE A 378 4.02 -10.87 -16.03
N THR A 379 4.35 -12.16 -15.98
CA THR A 379 4.57 -12.89 -14.73
C THR A 379 5.99 -12.73 -14.19
N GLY A 380 6.95 -12.38 -15.06
CA GLY A 380 8.38 -12.34 -14.72
C GLY A 380 9.07 -13.72 -14.73
N GLU A 381 8.32 -14.80 -14.97
CA GLU A 381 8.87 -16.16 -14.97
C GLU A 381 9.54 -16.49 -16.31
N ALA A 382 10.81 -16.91 -16.28
CA ALA A 382 11.62 -17.08 -17.48
C ALA A 382 11.29 -18.34 -18.32
N MET A 383 10.60 -19.33 -17.73
CA MET A 383 10.30 -20.60 -18.40
C MET A 383 8.91 -20.58 -19.02
N PRO A 384 8.77 -20.88 -20.34
CA PRO A 384 7.46 -20.98 -20.98
C PRO A 384 6.57 -22.06 -20.36
N VAL A 385 5.28 -21.75 -20.21
CA VAL A 385 4.28 -22.63 -19.60
C VAL A 385 3.57 -23.45 -20.67
N ALA A 386 3.44 -24.77 -20.48
CA ALA A 386 2.69 -25.62 -21.39
C ALA A 386 1.19 -25.34 -21.28
N LYS A 387 0.52 -25.19 -22.43
CA LYS A 387 -0.93 -24.96 -22.55
C LYS A 387 -1.55 -26.02 -23.46
N THR A 388 -2.57 -26.68 -22.92
CA THR A 388 -3.37 -27.71 -23.60
C THR A 388 -4.85 -27.28 -23.61
N GLU A 389 -5.72 -28.07 -24.23
CA GLU A 389 -7.17 -27.85 -24.14
C GLU A 389 -7.63 -27.70 -22.70
N GLY A 390 -8.52 -26.71 -22.46
CA GLY A 390 -8.96 -26.31 -21.13
C GLY A 390 -8.01 -25.36 -20.38
N SER A 391 -6.78 -25.14 -20.84
CA SER A 391 -5.85 -24.21 -20.20
C SER A 391 -6.25 -22.75 -20.43
N GLU A 392 -6.08 -21.92 -19.41
CA GLU A 392 -6.23 -20.47 -19.53
C GLU A 392 -5.00 -19.84 -20.20
N VAL A 393 -5.25 -18.82 -21.02
CA VAL A 393 -4.24 -18.03 -21.71
C VAL A 393 -4.49 -16.55 -21.50
N THR A 394 -3.41 -15.82 -21.29
CA THR A 394 -3.44 -14.39 -20.98
C THR A 394 -3.05 -13.57 -22.21
N GLY A 395 -3.77 -12.49 -22.48
CA GLY A 395 -3.44 -11.52 -23.53
C GLY A 395 -2.05 -10.91 -23.34
N ALA A 396 -1.44 -10.50 -24.45
CA ALA A 396 -0.08 -9.98 -24.57
C ALA A 396 1.06 -10.96 -24.24
N THR A 397 0.77 -12.23 -23.91
CA THR A 397 1.77 -13.31 -23.85
C THR A 397 2.15 -13.79 -25.25
N ILE A 398 3.29 -14.47 -25.38
CA ILE A 398 3.81 -14.91 -26.68
C ILE A 398 3.61 -16.41 -26.82
N ASN A 399 2.94 -16.82 -27.90
CA ASN A 399 2.81 -18.24 -28.21
C ASN A 399 4.14 -18.80 -28.70
N GLY A 400 4.51 -19.98 -28.20
CA GLY A 400 5.72 -20.72 -28.54
C GLY A 400 5.60 -21.44 -29.88
N GLY A 401 5.94 -22.74 -29.89
CA GLY A 401 6.10 -23.52 -31.13
C GLY A 401 4.83 -24.11 -31.74
N GLY A 402 3.73 -24.21 -30.98
CA GLY A 402 2.48 -24.84 -31.42
C GLY A 402 1.44 -23.85 -31.94
N SER A 403 0.34 -24.35 -32.52
CA SER A 403 -0.83 -23.52 -32.87
C SER A 403 -1.96 -23.71 -31.87
N LEU A 404 -2.59 -22.61 -31.45
CA LEU A 404 -3.69 -22.64 -30.50
C LEU A 404 -4.95 -22.04 -31.13
N ARG A 405 -6.10 -22.64 -30.84
CA ARG A 405 -7.39 -21.94 -30.91
C ARG A 405 -7.94 -21.84 -29.51
N TYR A 406 -8.35 -20.63 -29.12
CA TYR A 406 -8.89 -20.38 -27.80
C TYR A 406 -10.12 -19.49 -27.88
N ARG A 407 -11.03 -19.65 -26.92
CA ARG A 407 -12.23 -18.83 -26.80
C ARG A 407 -11.93 -17.61 -25.92
N ALA A 408 -12.21 -16.41 -26.40
CA ALA A 408 -12.05 -15.18 -25.64
C ALA A 408 -12.98 -15.16 -24.41
N THR A 409 -12.43 -14.89 -23.23
CA THR A 409 -13.18 -14.78 -21.97
C THR A 409 -13.23 -13.35 -21.46
N LYS A 410 -12.12 -12.61 -21.50
CA LYS A 410 -12.02 -11.20 -21.10
C LYS A 410 -11.46 -10.37 -22.25
N VAL A 411 -12.07 -9.24 -22.56
CA VAL A 411 -11.70 -8.36 -23.69
C VAL A 411 -11.66 -6.89 -23.25
N GLY A 412 -10.94 -6.04 -23.99
CA GLY A 412 -10.83 -4.62 -23.69
C GLY A 412 -10.29 -4.33 -22.28
N LYS A 413 -11.06 -3.58 -21.48
CA LYS A 413 -10.69 -3.16 -20.11
C LYS A 413 -10.64 -4.30 -19.10
N ASP A 414 -11.32 -5.40 -19.40
CA ASP A 414 -11.42 -6.54 -18.49
C ASP A 414 -10.23 -7.50 -18.62
N THR A 415 -9.38 -7.30 -19.64
CA THR A 415 -8.15 -8.09 -19.82
C THR A 415 -7.17 -7.86 -18.67
N VAL A 416 -6.40 -8.89 -18.33
CA VAL A 416 -5.35 -8.81 -17.30
C VAL A 416 -4.41 -7.64 -17.59
N LEU A 417 -3.92 -7.49 -18.82
CA LEU A 417 -3.02 -6.37 -19.18
C LEU A 417 -3.68 -5.00 -18.95
N ALA A 418 -4.95 -4.82 -19.29
CA ALA A 418 -5.64 -3.55 -19.07
C ALA A 418 -5.81 -3.25 -17.59
N GLN A 419 -6.08 -4.26 -16.76
CA GLN A 419 -6.13 -4.14 -15.30
C GLN A 419 -4.75 -3.77 -14.73
N ILE A 420 -3.67 -4.38 -15.24
CA ILE A 420 -2.28 -4.03 -14.89
C ILE A 420 -2.02 -2.55 -15.15
N ILE A 421 -2.33 -2.07 -16.37
CA ILE A 421 -2.13 -0.67 -16.75
C ILE A 421 -2.94 0.26 -15.82
N GLY A 422 -4.19 -0.10 -15.51
CA GLY A 422 -5.04 0.65 -14.59
C GLY A 422 -4.47 0.74 -13.18
N MET A 423 -4.01 -0.38 -12.62
CA MET A 423 -3.42 -0.42 -11.28
C MET A 423 -2.13 0.39 -11.19
N VAL A 424 -1.24 0.28 -12.18
CA VAL A 424 0.00 1.07 -12.16
C VAL A 424 -0.28 2.57 -12.35
N ALA A 425 -1.24 2.93 -13.19
CA ALA A 425 -1.67 4.32 -13.34
C ALA A 425 -2.24 4.90 -12.03
N ALA A 426 -3.06 4.12 -11.32
CA ALA A 426 -3.59 4.50 -10.00
C ALA A 426 -2.44 4.72 -8.99
N ALA A 427 -1.47 3.81 -8.95
CA ALA A 427 -0.32 3.91 -8.06
C ALA A 427 0.52 5.17 -8.31
N GLN A 428 0.77 5.51 -9.57
CA GLN A 428 1.52 6.71 -9.96
C GLN A 428 0.81 8.02 -9.60
N SER A 429 -0.53 8.00 -9.55
CA SER A 429 -1.33 9.17 -9.16
C SER A 429 -1.46 9.34 -7.64
N SER A 430 -1.19 8.29 -6.86
CA SER A 430 -1.31 8.30 -5.40
C SER A 430 -0.07 8.92 -4.71
N LYS A 431 -0.28 9.52 -3.53
CA LYS A 431 0.81 10.17 -2.75
C LYS A 431 1.37 9.24 -1.69
N ALA A 432 2.70 9.13 -1.62
CA ALA A 432 3.38 8.41 -0.54
C ALA A 432 3.35 9.20 0.78
N PRO A 433 3.24 8.56 1.95
CA PRO A 433 3.37 9.21 3.25
C PRO A 433 4.64 10.06 3.41
N VAL A 434 5.79 9.62 2.86
CA VAL A 434 7.05 10.38 2.88
C VAL A 434 6.97 11.69 2.07
N GLN A 435 6.10 11.78 1.07
CA GLN A 435 5.81 13.04 0.38
C GLN A 435 5.09 14.03 1.31
N ARG A 436 4.19 13.55 2.18
CA ARG A 436 3.53 14.39 3.20
C ARG A 436 4.55 14.95 4.21
N LEU A 437 5.60 14.18 4.52
CA LEU A 437 6.70 14.65 5.34
C LEU A 437 7.48 15.77 4.64
N ALA A 438 7.75 15.64 3.34
CA ALA A 438 8.39 16.71 2.55
C ALA A 438 7.53 17.98 2.50
N ASP A 439 6.21 17.85 2.36
CA ASP A 439 5.26 18.97 2.41
C ASP A 439 5.27 19.66 3.79
N ARG A 440 5.29 18.87 4.88
CA ARG A 440 5.40 19.39 6.26
C ARG A 440 6.72 20.10 6.50
N ILE A 441 7.83 19.53 6.02
CA ILE A 441 9.16 20.15 6.12
C ILE A 441 9.14 21.49 5.38
N SER A 442 8.59 21.54 4.16
CA SER A 442 8.48 22.76 3.37
C SER A 442 7.66 23.84 4.08
N GLY A 443 6.58 23.44 4.77
CA GLY A 443 5.75 24.32 5.58
C GLY A 443 6.47 25.07 6.70
N VAL A 444 7.52 24.48 7.26
CA VAL A 444 8.36 25.11 8.31
C VAL A 444 9.60 25.76 7.70
N PHE A 445 10.17 25.14 6.68
CA PHE A 445 11.43 25.55 6.05
C PHE A 445 11.31 26.91 5.37
N VAL A 446 10.24 27.17 4.62
CA VAL A 446 10.05 28.45 3.90
C VAL A 446 9.97 29.64 4.87
N PRO A 447 9.12 29.63 5.92
CA PRO A 447 9.15 30.70 6.93
C PRO A 447 10.52 30.86 7.58
N ALA A 448 11.19 29.76 7.94
CA ALA A 448 12.52 29.82 8.54
C ALA A 448 13.55 30.51 7.63
N VAL A 449 13.56 30.21 6.33
CA VAL A 449 14.43 30.84 5.34
C VAL A 449 14.15 32.33 5.21
N VAL A 450 12.87 32.74 5.17
CA VAL A 450 12.50 34.17 5.12
C VAL A 450 13.03 34.90 6.35
N LEU A 451 12.89 34.30 7.54
CA LEU A 451 13.44 34.87 8.76
C LEU A 451 14.97 34.98 8.70
N ILE A 452 15.66 33.93 8.23
CA ILE A 452 17.12 33.98 8.05
C ILE A 452 17.50 35.09 7.07
N ALA A 453 16.80 35.24 5.95
CA ALA A 453 17.09 36.31 4.98
C ALA A 453 16.89 37.72 5.56
N VAL A 454 15.82 37.92 6.34
CA VAL A 454 15.55 39.19 7.04
C VAL A 454 16.64 39.49 8.07
N TRP A 455 17.02 38.49 8.86
CA TRP A 455 18.08 38.65 9.86
C TRP A 455 19.47 38.83 9.24
N SER A 456 19.79 38.10 8.17
CA SER A 456 21.00 38.34 7.38
C SER A 456 21.03 39.77 6.85
N CYS A 457 19.94 40.25 6.23
CA CYS A 457 19.84 41.64 5.79
C CYS A 457 20.12 42.64 6.92
N ALA A 458 19.47 42.45 8.07
CA ALA A 458 19.61 43.35 9.22
C ALA A 458 21.02 43.35 9.82
N LEU A 459 21.64 42.17 9.96
CA LEU A 459 23.00 42.03 10.50
C LEU A 459 24.04 42.63 9.54
N TRP A 460 23.91 42.40 8.24
CA TRP A 460 24.80 42.98 7.23
C TRP A 460 24.62 44.49 7.09
N PHE A 461 23.40 45.00 7.26
CA PHE A 461 23.17 46.45 7.31
C PHE A 461 23.76 47.08 8.57
N ALA A 462 23.71 46.37 9.71
CA ALA A 462 24.20 46.85 10.99
C ALA A 462 25.73 46.80 11.13
N PHE A 463 26.34 45.68 10.73
CA PHE A 463 27.74 45.34 11.01
C PHE A 463 28.57 45.07 9.75
N GLY A 464 27.97 45.10 8.56
CA GLY A 464 28.67 44.84 7.31
C GLY A 464 29.66 45.95 6.94
N PRO A 465 30.61 45.65 6.03
CA PRO A 465 31.52 46.64 5.47
C PRO A 465 30.77 47.61 4.55
N ASP A 466 31.35 48.78 4.31
CA ASP A 466 30.81 49.73 3.35
C ASP A 466 31.07 49.25 1.91
N PRO A 467 30.08 49.29 0.99
CA PRO A 467 28.71 49.79 1.16
C PRO A 467 27.73 48.76 1.79
N ARG A 468 27.20 49.11 2.97
CA ARG A 468 26.38 48.21 3.82
C ARG A 468 25.08 47.73 3.16
N VAL A 469 24.42 48.63 2.41
CA VAL A 469 23.14 48.33 1.74
C VAL A 469 23.32 47.22 0.70
N THR A 470 24.39 47.29 -0.07
CA THR A 470 24.73 46.30 -1.10
C THR A 470 24.99 44.93 -0.48
N HIS A 471 25.82 44.86 0.56
CA HIS A 471 26.08 43.60 1.27
C HIS A 471 24.82 43.00 1.91
N ALA A 472 23.97 43.84 2.50
CA ALA A 472 22.70 43.40 3.10
C ALA A 472 21.74 42.82 2.05
N LEU A 473 21.59 43.49 0.91
CA LEU A 473 20.73 43.05 -0.19
C LEU A 473 21.26 41.75 -0.82
N VAL A 474 22.57 41.68 -1.11
CA VAL A 474 23.20 40.49 -1.70
C VAL A 474 23.06 39.28 -0.77
N ALA A 475 23.34 39.43 0.54
CA ALA A 475 23.18 38.33 1.49
C ALA A 475 21.72 37.84 1.58
N ALA A 476 20.76 38.76 1.68
CA ALA A 476 19.34 38.42 1.76
C ALA A 476 18.85 37.69 0.50
N VAL A 477 19.17 38.22 -0.68
CA VAL A 477 18.79 37.62 -1.97
C VAL A 477 19.49 36.27 -2.16
N SER A 478 20.78 36.16 -1.85
CA SER A 478 21.51 34.89 -1.92
C SER A 478 20.90 33.82 -1.01
N VAL A 479 20.48 34.17 0.22
CA VAL A 479 19.79 33.24 1.14
C VAL A 479 18.46 32.78 0.56
N LEU A 480 17.63 33.70 0.02
CA LEU A 480 16.34 33.34 -0.57
C LEU A 480 16.49 32.45 -1.80
N LEU A 481 17.51 32.69 -2.63
CA LEU A 481 17.76 31.94 -3.85
C LEU A 481 18.32 30.55 -3.58
N ILE A 482 19.34 30.43 -2.73
CA ILE A 482 19.97 29.14 -2.44
C ILE A 482 19.05 28.19 -1.69
N ALA A 483 18.06 28.74 -0.99
CA ALA A 483 17.09 27.96 -0.25
C ALA A 483 16.09 27.22 -1.14
N CYS A 484 16.02 27.46 -2.46
CA CYS A 484 15.04 26.79 -3.32
C CYS A 484 15.09 25.27 -3.13
N PRO A 485 14.05 24.62 -2.57
CA PRO A 485 14.01 23.18 -2.43
C PRO A 485 13.45 22.54 -3.72
N CYS A 486 13.88 23.03 -4.88
CA CYS A 486 13.44 22.60 -6.19
C CYS A 486 13.55 21.04 -6.35
N ALA A 487 14.63 20.45 -5.84
CA ALA A 487 14.86 19.00 -5.86
C ALA A 487 14.01 18.21 -4.85
N LEU A 488 13.53 18.86 -3.78
CA LEU A 488 12.77 18.23 -2.70
C LEU A 488 11.39 17.75 -3.18
N GLY A 489 10.69 18.57 -3.98
CA GLY A 489 9.37 18.25 -4.52
C GLY A 489 9.38 17.08 -5.52
N LEU A 490 10.55 16.76 -6.07
CA LEU A 490 10.75 15.68 -7.05
C LEU A 490 11.35 14.41 -6.46
N ALA A 491 12.06 14.52 -5.35
CA ALA A 491 12.83 13.44 -4.76
C ALA A 491 12.00 12.16 -4.57
N THR A 492 10.76 12.31 -4.07
CA THR A 492 9.87 11.18 -3.79
C THR A 492 9.11 10.71 -5.04
N PRO A 493 8.36 11.58 -5.77
CA PRO A 493 7.55 11.12 -6.89
C PRO A 493 8.36 10.41 -7.98
N LEU A 494 9.57 10.89 -8.25
CA LEU A 494 10.45 10.30 -9.27
C LEU A 494 10.88 8.87 -8.88
N SER A 495 11.32 8.67 -7.64
CA SER A 495 11.73 7.36 -7.15
C SER A 495 10.55 6.39 -7.08
N VAL A 496 9.35 6.84 -6.69
CA VAL A 496 8.12 6.05 -6.72
C VAL A 496 7.80 5.63 -8.15
N THR A 497 7.78 6.55 -9.11
CA THR A 497 7.39 6.20 -10.49
C THR A 497 8.36 5.22 -11.12
N VAL A 498 9.68 5.41 -10.92
CA VAL A 498 10.70 4.49 -11.44
C VAL A 498 10.60 3.11 -10.79
N SER A 499 10.40 3.05 -9.47
CA SER A 499 10.27 1.78 -8.74
C SER A 499 9.00 1.03 -9.09
N THR A 500 7.83 1.68 -9.14
CA THR A 500 6.58 1.02 -9.58
C THR A 500 6.69 0.51 -11.02
N GLY A 501 7.31 1.29 -11.92
CA GLY A 501 7.58 0.83 -13.28
C GLY A 501 8.53 -0.37 -13.37
N ARG A 502 9.53 -0.45 -12.48
CA ARG A 502 10.42 -1.61 -12.37
C ARG A 502 9.71 -2.81 -11.75
N ALA A 503 8.89 -2.60 -10.72
CA ALA A 503 8.09 -3.63 -10.06
C ALA A 503 7.17 -4.33 -11.07
N ALA A 504 6.47 -3.57 -11.91
CA ALA A 504 5.57 -4.12 -12.91
C ALA A 504 6.28 -5.02 -13.93
N ARG A 505 7.52 -4.68 -14.33
CA ARG A 505 8.35 -5.53 -15.20
C ARG A 505 8.85 -6.81 -14.53
N MET A 506 8.77 -6.88 -13.20
CA MET A 506 9.16 -8.04 -12.40
C MET A 506 7.92 -8.85 -11.97
N GLY A 507 6.75 -8.59 -12.56
CA GLY A 507 5.50 -9.24 -12.17
C GLY A 507 4.95 -8.81 -10.80
N VAL A 508 5.41 -7.68 -10.25
CA VAL A 508 4.94 -7.13 -8.97
C VAL A 508 4.15 -5.85 -9.21
N LEU A 509 2.86 -5.88 -8.94
CA LEU A 509 1.96 -4.76 -9.17
C LEU A 509 1.63 -4.10 -7.86
N VAL A 510 1.99 -2.83 -7.74
CA VAL A 510 1.71 -2.04 -6.54
C VAL A 510 0.55 -1.11 -6.87
N ARG A 511 -0.51 -1.10 -6.06
CA ARG A 511 -1.71 -0.28 -6.26
C ARG A 511 -1.56 1.16 -5.82
N SER A 512 -0.74 1.42 -4.79
CA SER A 512 -0.54 2.75 -4.22
C SER A 512 0.91 3.02 -3.82
N ALA A 513 1.30 4.29 -3.85
CA ALA A 513 2.61 4.74 -3.38
C ALA A 513 2.78 4.54 -1.86
N GLU A 514 1.66 4.51 -1.13
CA GLU A 514 1.62 4.15 0.30
C GLU A 514 1.96 2.69 0.53
N ALA A 515 1.42 1.78 -0.29
CA ALA A 515 1.75 0.36 -0.24
C ALA A 515 3.25 0.14 -0.50
N LEU A 516 3.83 0.84 -1.47
CA LEU A 516 5.26 0.79 -1.76
C LEU A 516 6.11 1.18 -0.54
N GLU A 517 5.76 2.27 0.14
CA GLU A 517 6.47 2.74 1.34
C GLU A 517 6.30 1.80 2.52
N THR A 518 5.07 1.35 2.77
CA THR A 518 4.75 0.47 3.91
C THR A 518 5.39 -0.89 3.74
N CYS A 519 5.48 -1.39 2.51
CA CYS A 519 6.20 -2.61 2.15
C CYS A 519 7.69 -2.54 2.57
N GLY A 520 8.34 -1.38 2.39
CA GLY A 520 9.70 -1.15 2.87
C GLY A 520 9.86 -1.08 4.40
N LYS A 521 8.77 -1.17 5.16
CA LYS A 521 8.76 -1.20 6.64
C LYS A 521 8.29 -2.54 7.22
N VAL A 522 7.92 -3.49 6.36
CA VAL A 522 7.42 -4.82 6.75
C VAL A 522 8.51 -5.58 7.48
N ASN A 523 8.19 -6.09 8.67
CA ASN A 523 9.09 -6.88 9.50
C ASN A 523 8.54 -8.28 9.84
N ALA A 524 7.26 -8.54 9.57
CA ALA A 524 6.66 -9.87 9.58
C ALA A 524 5.82 -10.09 8.32
N VAL A 525 5.97 -11.27 7.71
CA VAL A 525 5.15 -11.74 6.60
C VAL A 525 4.35 -12.93 7.07
N VAL A 526 3.04 -12.79 7.06
CA VAL A 526 2.09 -13.89 7.27
C VAL A 526 1.77 -14.49 5.91
N LEU A 527 2.03 -15.77 5.77
CA LEU A 527 1.84 -16.54 4.55
C LEU A 527 0.66 -17.48 4.78
N ASP A 528 -0.36 -17.39 3.93
CA ASP A 528 -1.32 -18.48 3.85
C ASP A 528 -0.63 -19.77 3.39
N LYS A 529 -1.14 -20.93 3.78
CA LYS A 529 -0.57 -22.21 3.38
C LYS A 529 -0.98 -22.56 1.94
N THR A 530 -2.30 -22.70 1.71
CA THR A 530 -2.84 -23.31 0.51
C THR A 530 -2.71 -22.33 -0.66
N GLY A 531 -2.14 -22.79 -1.78
CA GLY A 531 -1.97 -21.98 -3.00
C GLY A 531 -0.96 -20.83 -2.88
N THR A 532 -0.49 -20.52 -1.66
CA THR A 532 0.58 -19.57 -1.38
C THR A 532 1.93 -20.27 -1.15
N ILE A 533 2.11 -20.99 -0.05
CA ILE A 533 3.32 -21.80 0.22
C ILE A 533 3.31 -23.08 -0.63
N THR A 534 2.13 -23.66 -0.80
CA THR A 534 1.90 -24.88 -1.57
C THR A 534 1.32 -24.58 -2.94
N THR A 535 1.24 -25.58 -3.79
CA THR A 535 0.65 -25.44 -5.15
C THR A 535 -0.86 -25.21 -5.13
N GLY A 536 -1.54 -25.50 -4.00
CA GLY A 536 -3.00 -25.35 -3.88
C GLY A 536 -3.78 -26.43 -4.63
N LYS A 537 -3.08 -27.44 -5.16
CA LYS A 537 -3.65 -28.58 -5.85
C LYS A 537 -3.29 -29.83 -5.05
N PRO A 538 -4.21 -30.33 -4.20
CA PRO A 538 -3.95 -31.56 -3.47
C PRO A 538 -3.72 -32.70 -4.45
N THR A 539 -2.69 -33.50 -4.20
CA THR A 539 -2.35 -34.69 -4.97
C THR A 539 -2.49 -35.92 -4.10
N PHE A 540 -3.08 -36.98 -4.65
CA PHE A 540 -3.12 -38.28 -4.00
C PHE A 540 -1.70 -38.82 -3.79
N THR A 541 -1.41 -39.33 -2.59
CA THR A 541 -0.08 -39.85 -2.26
C THR A 541 -0.09 -41.31 -1.80
N ASP A 542 -0.99 -41.68 -0.88
CA ASP A 542 -0.97 -43.00 -0.26
C ASP A 542 -2.38 -43.56 -0.10
N VAL A 543 -2.47 -44.89 -0.12
CA VAL A 543 -3.66 -45.65 0.24
C VAL A 543 -3.26 -46.75 1.21
N LEU A 544 -3.92 -46.80 2.37
CA LEU A 544 -3.69 -47.78 3.43
C LEU A 544 -5.01 -48.51 3.72
N PRO A 545 -5.32 -49.58 2.98
CA PRO A 545 -6.55 -50.35 3.19
C PRO A 545 -6.44 -51.27 4.43
N PHE A 546 -7.57 -51.53 5.08
CA PHE A 546 -7.70 -52.34 6.29
C PHE A 546 -8.58 -53.58 6.08
N GLY A 547 -8.48 -54.54 6.99
CA GLY A 547 -9.29 -55.78 6.98
C GLY A 547 -9.25 -56.50 5.63
N LYS A 548 -10.44 -56.87 5.12
CA LYS A 548 -10.63 -57.55 3.82
C LYS A 548 -10.07 -56.75 2.62
N TRP A 549 -10.00 -55.42 2.74
CA TRP A 549 -9.55 -54.54 1.66
C TRP A 549 -8.03 -54.52 1.48
N ARG A 550 -7.24 -55.06 2.43
CA ARG A 550 -5.77 -55.16 2.31
C ARG A 550 -5.30 -55.86 1.04
N ARG A 551 -6.07 -56.85 0.57
CA ARG A 551 -5.78 -57.61 -0.66
C ARG A 551 -6.44 -57.01 -1.92
N GLN A 552 -7.21 -55.93 -1.78
CA GLN A 552 -8.05 -55.31 -2.81
C GLN A 552 -7.95 -53.78 -2.78
N ALA A 553 -6.73 -53.25 -2.78
CA ALA A 553 -6.47 -51.81 -2.66
C ALA A 553 -7.07 -50.98 -3.80
N ASP A 554 -7.06 -51.50 -5.03
CA ASP A 554 -7.61 -50.80 -6.21
C ASP A 554 -9.14 -50.78 -6.21
N ASP A 555 -9.78 -51.88 -5.79
CA ASP A 555 -11.24 -51.93 -5.62
C ASP A 555 -11.68 -50.96 -4.49
N PHE A 556 -10.95 -50.91 -3.38
CA PHE A 556 -11.17 -49.93 -2.31
C PHE A 556 -11.09 -48.49 -2.82
N LEU A 557 -10.01 -48.14 -3.54
CA LEU A 557 -9.84 -46.80 -4.08
C LEU A 557 -10.94 -46.43 -5.08
N THR A 558 -11.40 -47.40 -5.89
CA THR A 558 -12.48 -47.20 -6.85
C THR A 558 -13.81 -46.91 -6.15
N ILE A 559 -14.13 -47.64 -5.08
CA ILE A 559 -15.35 -47.41 -4.29
C ILE A 559 -15.31 -46.04 -3.60
N VAL A 560 -14.18 -45.66 -3.02
CA VAL A 560 -14.00 -44.35 -2.38
C VAL A 560 -14.10 -43.21 -3.41
N ALA A 561 -13.45 -43.36 -4.56
CA ALA A 561 -13.54 -42.37 -5.64
C ALA A 561 -14.97 -42.23 -6.19
N ALA A 562 -15.73 -43.33 -6.28
CA ALA A 562 -17.13 -43.26 -6.68
C ALA A 562 -18.00 -42.49 -5.66
N ALA A 563 -17.74 -42.64 -4.35
CA ALA A 563 -18.42 -41.88 -3.32
C ALA A 563 -18.07 -40.38 -3.35
N GLU A 564 -16.83 -40.05 -3.70
CA GLU A 564 -16.31 -38.67 -3.79
C GLU A 564 -16.60 -37.98 -5.13
N ARG A 565 -17.17 -38.69 -6.11
CA ARG A 565 -17.36 -38.19 -7.48
C ARG A 565 -18.22 -36.93 -7.56
N ASP A 566 -19.27 -36.86 -6.75
CA ASP A 566 -20.23 -35.74 -6.74
C ASP A 566 -19.79 -34.60 -5.80
N SER A 567 -18.62 -34.74 -5.16
CA SER A 567 -18.05 -33.75 -4.24
C SER A 567 -17.22 -32.72 -5.01
N GLU A 568 -17.52 -31.43 -4.82
CA GLU A 568 -16.74 -30.32 -5.39
C GLU A 568 -15.48 -30.02 -4.58
N HIS A 569 -15.19 -30.78 -3.51
CA HIS A 569 -14.06 -30.52 -2.64
C HIS A 569 -12.72 -30.83 -3.33
N PRO A 570 -11.68 -29.98 -3.22
CA PRO A 570 -10.39 -30.22 -3.88
C PRO A 570 -9.75 -31.57 -3.53
N LEU A 571 -9.92 -32.05 -2.30
CA LEU A 571 -9.43 -33.37 -1.86
C LEU A 571 -10.14 -34.52 -2.59
N ALA A 572 -11.44 -34.38 -2.86
CA ALA A 572 -12.25 -35.35 -3.58
C ALA A 572 -11.77 -35.48 -5.03
N ALA A 573 -11.57 -34.33 -5.70
CA ALA A 573 -11.04 -34.28 -7.06
C ALA A 573 -9.67 -34.98 -7.18
N ALA A 574 -8.80 -34.85 -6.18
CA ALA A 574 -7.51 -35.53 -6.14
C ALA A 574 -7.64 -37.07 -6.07
N ILE A 575 -8.59 -37.57 -5.27
CA ILE A 575 -8.87 -39.00 -5.13
C ILE A 575 -9.48 -39.55 -6.42
N VAL A 576 -10.46 -38.86 -7.00
CA VAL A 576 -11.13 -39.24 -8.25
C VAL A 576 -10.13 -39.27 -9.41
N ALA A 577 -9.27 -38.27 -9.53
CA ALA A 577 -8.23 -38.22 -10.55
C ALA A 577 -7.25 -39.39 -10.42
N ALA A 578 -6.82 -39.72 -9.21
CA ALA A 578 -5.92 -40.84 -8.96
C ALA A 578 -6.55 -42.22 -9.27
N ALA A 579 -7.84 -42.38 -8.98
CA ALA A 579 -8.58 -43.57 -9.37
C ALA A 579 -8.71 -43.69 -10.90
N ALA A 580 -8.97 -42.58 -11.59
CA ALA A 580 -9.06 -42.53 -13.06
C ALA A 580 -7.71 -42.76 -13.77
N GLU A 581 -6.58 -42.47 -13.13
CA GLU A 581 -5.25 -42.76 -13.70
C GLU A 581 -4.85 -44.24 -13.54
N LYS A 582 -5.34 -44.90 -12.48
CA LYS A 582 -5.08 -46.32 -12.19
C LYS A 582 -6.06 -47.28 -12.86
N ALA A 583 -7.30 -46.87 -13.03
CA ALA A 583 -8.31 -47.63 -13.76
C ALA A 583 -8.48 -47.00 -15.14
N ASP A 584 -8.24 -47.76 -16.21
CA ASP A 584 -8.46 -47.30 -17.59
C ASP A 584 -9.86 -46.66 -17.69
N ILE A 585 -9.93 -45.37 -18.05
CA ILE A 585 -10.99 -44.40 -17.71
C ILE A 585 -12.40 -44.83 -18.14
N ALA A 586 -12.53 -45.81 -19.04
CA ALA A 586 -13.81 -46.36 -19.47
C ALA A 586 -14.53 -47.17 -18.38
N ASP A 587 -13.81 -47.78 -17.44
CA ASP A 587 -14.40 -48.78 -16.55
C ASP A 587 -15.02 -48.20 -15.27
N VAL A 588 -14.52 -47.09 -14.70
CA VAL A 588 -15.00 -46.61 -13.36
C VAL A 588 -16.49 -46.20 -13.37
N ALA A 589 -16.98 -45.63 -14.47
CA ALA A 589 -18.39 -45.26 -14.62
C ALA A 589 -19.30 -46.47 -14.94
N GLU A 590 -18.76 -47.54 -15.51
CA GLU A 590 -19.46 -48.82 -15.69
C GLU A 590 -19.39 -49.71 -14.42
N LEU A 591 -18.34 -49.56 -13.62
CA LEU A 591 -18.04 -50.40 -12.44
C LEU A 591 -18.76 -49.94 -11.18
N ALA A 592 -19.05 -48.63 -11.02
CA ALA A 592 -19.61 -48.06 -9.81
C ALA A 592 -20.69 -46.99 -10.06
N GLN A 593 -21.92 -47.22 -9.57
CA GLN A 593 -23.00 -46.21 -9.58
C GLN A 593 -23.22 -45.62 -8.18
N THR A 594 -23.23 -44.30 -8.08
CA THR A 594 -23.42 -43.57 -6.81
C THR A 594 -24.87 -43.09 -6.68
N THR A 595 -25.44 -43.28 -5.50
CA THR A 595 -26.80 -42.86 -5.11
C THR A 595 -26.76 -42.31 -3.69
N ASP A 596 -27.76 -41.51 -3.30
CA ASP A 596 -27.90 -40.95 -1.95
C ASP A 596 -26.66 -40.17 -1.44
N PHE A 597 -25.97 -39.43 -2.31
CA PHE A 597 -24.83 -38.59 -1.92
C PHE A 597 -25.24 -37.47 -0.95
N GLN A 598 -24.50 -37.32 0.14
CA GLN A 598 -24.62 -36.21 1.09
C GLN A 598 -23.23 -35.67 1.47
N ALA A 599 -23.06 -34.36 1.38
CA ALA A 599 -21.88 -33.66 1.87
C ALA A 599 -22.16 -33.01 3.23
N ILE A 600 -21.32 -33.30 4.22
CA ILE A 600 -21.41 -32.79 5.58
C ILE A 600 -20.25 -31.80 5.81
N ALA A 601 -20.59 -30.51 5.87
CA ALA A 601 -19.61 -29.43 5.93
C ALA A 601 -18.65 -29.59 7.12
N GLY A 602 -17.35 -29.57 6.83
CA GLY A 602 -16.28 -29.70 7.84
C GLY A 602 -16.06 -31.11 8.37
N ARG A 603 -16.75 -32.14 7.84
CA ARG A 603 -16.63 -33.55 8.25
C ARG A 603 -16.26 -34.48 7.10
N GLY A 604 -17.04 -34.47 6.01
CA GLY A 604 -16.78 -35.32 4.84
C GLY A 604 -18.04 -35.62 4.02
N VAL A 605 -18.10 -36.78 3.38
CA VAL A 605 -19.20 -37.22 2.52
C VAL A 605 -19.69 -38.62 2.88
N THR A 606 -20.96 -38.88 2.62
CA THR A 606 -21.56 -40.22 2.70
C THR A 606 -22.33 -40.52 1.42
N ALA A 607 -22.24 -41.74 0.91
CA ALA A 607 -22.93 -42.15 -0.31
C ALA A 607 -23.22 -43.65 -0.32
N ARG A 608 -24.17 -44.08 -1.16
CA ARG A 608 -24.35 -45.49 -1.52
C ARG A 608 -23.74 -45.76 -2.89
N VAL A 609 -22.76 -46.65 -2.92
CA VAL A 609 -22.00 -47.01 -4.13
C VAL A 609 -22.33 -48.44 -4.51
N THR A 610 -22.86 -48.66 -5.72
CA THR A 610 -23.08 -50.00 -6.27
C THR A 610 -21.88 -50.40 -7.10
N PHE A 611 -20.99 -51.25 -6.56
CA PHE A 611 -19.77 -51.70 -7.24
C PHE A 611 -19.90 -53.16 -7.69
N ARG A 612 -19.66 -53.45 -8.98
CA ARG A 612 -19.83 -54.80 -9.58
C ARG A 612 -21.19 -55.45 -9.26
N GLY A 613 -22.26 -54.64 -9.15
CA GLY A 613 -23.62 -55.09 -8.85
C GLY A 613 -23.95 -55.30 -7.37
N LEU A 614 -23.02 -55.03 -6.44
CA LEU A 614 -23.25 -55.09 -5.00
C LEU A 614 -23.36 -53.67 -4.40
N PRO A 615 -24.40 -53.38 -3.61
CA PRO A 615 -24.54 -52.08 -2.95
C PRO A 615 -23.66 -52.02 -1.70
N HIS A 616 -22.89 -50.93 -1.60
CA HIS A 616 -22.05 -50.59 -0.44
C HIS A 616 -22.46 -49.23 0.13
N THR A 617 -22.47 -49.11 1.46
CA THR A 617 -22.64 -47.81 2.13
C THR A 617 -21.26 -47.27 2.47
N VAL A 618 -20.91 -46.11 1.92
CA VAL A 618 -19.56 -45.54 2.00
C VAL A 618 -19.60 -44.21 2.72
N ALA A 619 -18.69 -44.01 3.67
CA ALA A 619 -18.44 -42.71 4.30
C ALA A 619 -16.96 -42.36 4.18
N VAL A 620 -16.65 -41.12 3.81
CA VAL A 620 -15.28 -40.64 3.58
C VAL A 620 -15.12 -39.29 4.28
N GLY A 621 -14.20 -39.17 5.23
CA GLY A 621 -14.07 -37.93 6.01
C GLY A 621 -13.02 -37.95 7.12
N ASN A 622 -13.14 -36.99 8.03
CA ASN A 622 -12.30 -36.86 9.21
C ASN A 622 -12.76 -37.81 10.35
N THR A 623 -12.04 -37.79 11.47
CA THR A 623 -12.38 -38.58 12.66
C THR A 623 -13.78 -38.30 13.18
N ASP A 624 -14.22 -37.03 13.17
CA ASP A 624 -15.55 -36.64 13.64
C ASP A 624 -16.67 -37.36 12.86
N LEU A 625 -16.54 -37.48 11.53
CA LEU A 625 -17.51 -38.20 10.69
C LEU A 625 -17.60 -39.69 11.05
N ILE A 626 -16.45 -40.32 11.29
CA ILE A 626 -16.36 -41.74 11.61
C ILE A 626 -16.95 -42.00 13.01
N ASP A 627 -16.67 -41.13 13.96
CA ASP A 627 -17.22 -41.19 15.32
C ASP A 627 -18.74 -40.97 15.33
N ASP A 628 -19.26 -40.00 14.54
CA ASP A 628 -20.72 -39.75 14.45
C ASP A 628 -21.50 -40.94 13.88
N LEU A 629 -20.86 -41.71 12.98
CA LEU A 629 -21.47 -42.84 12.29
C LEU A 629 -21.32 -44.16 13.06
N ASP A 630 -20.67 -44.14 14.24
CA ASP A 630 -20.42 -45.30 15.10
C ASP A 630 -19.82 -46.48 14.31
N VAL A 631 -18.76 -46.19 13.55
CA VAL A 631 -18.14 -47.15 12.63
C VAL A 631 -17.35 -48.21 13.40
N ASP A 632 -17.62 -49.48 13.09
CA ASP A 632 -16.93 -50.63 13.65
C ASP A 632 -15.46 -50.71 13.19
N MET A 633 -14.59 -51.16 14.10
CA MET A 633 -13.18 -51.40 13.80
C MET A 633 -13.00 -52.54 12.79
N PRO A 634 -11.89 -52.56 12.01
CA PRO A 634 -11.71 -53.53 10.93
C PRO A 634 -11.73 -54.98 11.45
N ASP A 635 -12.48 -55.84 10.77
CA ASP A 635 -12.66 -57.25 11.13
C ASP A 635 -11.34 -58.03 10.89
N VAL A 636 -10.68 -58.50 11.96
CA VAL A 636 -9.37 -59.21 11.91
C VAL A 636 -9.54 -60.73 11.93
N THR A 637 -10.76 -61.25 11.81
CA THR A 637 -11.04 -62.69 11.94
C THR A 637 -10.74 -63.48 10.65
N SER A 638 -9.47 -63.59 10.24
CA SER A 638 -9.00 -64.74 9.45
C SER A 638 -7.48 -64.69 9.24
N ASP A 639 -6.70 -65.20 10.20
CA ASP A 639 -5.51 -66.02 9.93
C ASP A 639 -4.77 -66.50 11.20
N THR A 640 -5.17 -66.06 12.41
CA THR A 640 -4.67 -66.64 13.66
C THR A 640 -5.80 -67.07 14.58
N SER A 641 -5.88 -68.39 14.79
CA SER A 641 -6.76 -69.10 15.70
C SER A 641 -6.78 -68.53 17.11
N GLU A 642 -8.00 -68.43 17.65
CA GLU A 642 -8.39 -68.59 19.06
C GLU A 642 -7.33 -68.20 20.11
N ILE A 643 -7.38 -66.95 20.58
CA ILE A 643 -7.40 -66.59 22.00
C ILE A 643 -8.18 -65.27 22.09
N ALA A 644 -9.31 -65.31 22.79
CA ALA A 644 -10.07 -64.15 23.18
C ALA A 644 -9.30 -63.36 24.26
N SER A 645 -9.11 -62.06 24.07
CA SER A 645 -8.81 -61.11 25.15
C SER A 645 -9.07 -59.68 24.69
N GLU A 646 -9.68 -58.89 25.57
CA GLU A 646 -9.96 -57.44 25.47
C GLU A 646 -8.74 -56.57 25.09
N THR A 647 -7.53 -57.15 25.05
CA THR A 647 -6.26 -56.50 24.70
C THR A 647 -6.01 -56.35 23.20
N ILE A 648 -6.72 -57.08 22.33
CA ILE A 648 -6.50 -57.03 20.86
C ILE A 648 -7.15 -55.80 20.21
N HIS A 649 -8.20 -55.25 20.83
CA HIS A 649 -8.91 -54.06 20.31
C HIS A 649 -8.05 -52.78 20.41
N ASP A 650 -7.35 -52.56 21.53
CA ASP A 650 -6.43 -51.41 21.72
C ASP A 650 -5.26 -51.43 20.72
N THR A 651 -4.68 -52.60 20.46
CA THR A 651 -3.49 -52.74 19.60
C THR A 651 -3.75 -52.33 18.13
N ASN A 652 -4.99 -52.48 17.64
CA ASN A 652 -5.35 -52.13 16.27
C ASN A 652 -5.68 -50.63 16.10
N LEU A 653 -6.29 -50.02 17.13
CA LEU A 653 -6.57 -48.58 17.13
C LEU A 653 -5.28 -47.76 17.23
N ASP A 654 -4.36 -48.17 18.11
CA ASP A 654 -3.05 -47.53 18.26
C ASP A 654 -2.23 -47.58 16.95
N ALA A 655 -2.31 -48.68 16.21
CA ALA A 655 -1.64 -48.83 14.92
C ALA A 655 -2.22 -47.90 13.85
N ILE A 656 -3.55 -47.74 13.80
CA ILE A 656 -4.22 -46.83 12.86
C ILE A 656 -3.89 -45.38 13.20
N ILE A 657 -3.94 -45.01 14.48
CA ILE A 657 -3.54 -43.69 14.98
C ILE A 657 -2.07 -43.41 14.63
N ALA A 658 -1.18 -44.39 14.83
CA ALA A 658 0.23 -44.26 14.47
C ALA A 658 0.44 -44.04 12.96
N ASP A 659 -0.34 -44.71 12.10
CA ASP A 659 -0.28 -44.49 10.65
C ASP A 659 -0.81 -43.12 10.23
N MET A 660 -1.93 -42.66 10.82
CA MET A 660 -2.46 -41.32 10.58
C MET A 660 -1.49 -40.23 11.04
N GLU A 661 -0.87 -40.41 12.20
CA GLU A 661 0.12 -39.50 12.76
C GLU A 661 1.38 -39.48 11.89
N ARG A 662 1.86 -40.65 11.44
CA ARG A 662 2.99 -40.76 10.50
C ARG A 662 2.71 -40.02 9.18
N LEU A 663 1.52 -40.18 8.61
CA LEU A 663 1.12 -39.47 7.39
C LEU A 663 1.03 -37.95 7.63
N SER A 664 0.46 -37.53 8.76
CA SER A 664 0.35 -36.12 9.14
C SER A 664 1.71 -35.47 9.36
N GLN A 665 2.66 -36.19 9.99
CA GLN A 665 4.05 -35.77 10.17
C GLN A 665 4.81 -35.63 8.84
N GLN A 666 4.36 -36.32 7.79
CA GLN A 666 4.88 -36.14 6.43
C GLN A 666 4.24 -34.95 5.69
N GLY A 667 3.33 -34.20 6.34
CA GLY A 667 2.59 -33.09 5.73
C GLY A 667 1.44 -33.55 4.86
N LYS A 668 0.99 -34.80 5.01
CA LYS A 668 -0.16 -35.36 4.30
C LYS A 668 -1.42 -35.17 5.14
N THR A 669 -2.57 -35.18 4.48
CA THR A 669 -3.90 -35.14 5.12
C THR A 669 -4.49 -36.55 5.03
N PRO A 670 -4.51 -37.32 6.13
CA PRO A 670 -5.17 -38.61 6.16
C PRO A 670 -6.69 -38.42 6.21
N ILE A 671 -7.40 -39.11 5.32
CA ILE A 671 -8.86 -39.15 5.23
C ILE A 671 -9.28 -40.59 5.50
N LEU A 672 -10.20 -40.79 6.43
CA LEU A 672 -10.72 -42.10 6.79
C LEU A 672 -11.85 -42.47 5.84
N ALA A 673 -11.90 -43.73 5.42
CA ALA A 673 -12.99 -44.28 4.64
C ALA A 673 -13.59 -45.50 5.35
N ALA A 674 -14.90 -45.49 5.53
CA ALA A 674 -15.69 -46.59 6.05
C ALA A 674 -16.56 -47.18 4.94
N ILE A 675 -16.68 -48.51 4.93
CA ILE A 675 -17.53 -49.25 3.98
C ILE A 675 -18.38 -50.25 4.78
N ASP A 676 -19.69 -50.20 4.58
CA ASP A 676 -20.68 -51.06 5.23
C ASP A 676 -20.58 -51.04 6.76
N GLY A 677 -20.42 -49.84 7.32
CA GLY A 677 -20.33 -49.63 8.78
C GLY A 677 -18.97 -50.01 9.39
N HIS A 678 -17.99 -50.45 8.60
CA HIS A 678 -16.66 -50.83 9.10
C HIS A 678 -15.57 -49.92 8.53
N LEU A 679 -14.55 -49.61 9.33
CA LEU A 679 -13.40 -48.82 8.87
C LEU A 679 -12.59 -49.61 7.84
N ALA A 680 -12.58 -49.12 6.60
CA ALA A 680 -12.08 -49.83 5.44
C ALA A 680 -10.66 -49.40 5.04
N GLY A 681 -10.22 -48.20 5.39
CA GLY A 681 -8.86 -47.72 5.11
C GLY A 681 -8.64 -46.24 5.33
N ILE A 682 -7.39 -45.81 5.13
CA ILE A 682 -6.99 -44.39 5.05
C ILE A 682 -6.60 -44.07 3.60
N VAL A 683 -7.05 -42.92 3.11
CA VAL A 683 -6.56 -42.29 1.88
C VAL A 683 -5.82 -41.02 2.25
N ALA A 684 -4.59 -40.85 1.75
CA ALA A 684 -3.78 -39.67 2.02
C ALA A 684 -3.64 -38.80 0.78
N VAL A 685 -3.88 -37.51 0.97
CA VAL A 685 -3.66 -36.46 -0.02
C VAL A 685 -2.69 -35.44 0.55
N ALA A 686 -1.82 -34.89 -0.28
CA ALA A 686 -0.84 -33.89 0.12
C ALA A 686 -0.95 -32.65 -0.75
N ASP A 687 -0.87 -31.49 -0.10
CA ASP A 687 -0.70 -30.21 -0.79
C ASP A 687 0.79 -29.87 -0.78
N VAL A 688 1.46 -30.09 -1.91
CA VAL A 688 2.92 -30.08 -2.00
C VAL A 688 3.45 -28.65 -1.95
N PRO A 689 4.49 -28.35 -1.14
CA PRO A 689 5.16 -27.05 -1.16
C PRO A 689 5.70 -26.70 -2.55
N LYS A 690 5.60 -25.44 -2.97
CA LYS A 690 6.24 -24.99 -4.21
C LYS A 690 7.76 -25.11 -4.09
N ALA A 691 8.42 -25.39 -5.21
CA ALA A 691 9.86 -25.64 -5.26
C ALA A 691 10.71 -24.45 -4.76
N ASP A 692 10.21 -23.23 -4.95
CA ASP A 692 10.84 -21.97 -4.58
C ASP A 692 10.49 -21.48 -3.16
N SER A 693 9.44 -22.02 -2.53
CA SER A 693 8.96 -21.57 -1.20
C SER A 693 10.05 -21.59 -0.14
N ARG A 694 10.83 -22.68 -0.08
CA ARG A 694 11.93 -22.82 0.89
C ARG A 694 13.01 -21.76 0.69
N GLN A 695 13.37 -21.48 -0.56
CA GLN A 695 14.37 -20.48 -0.90
C GLN A 695 13.86 -19.07 -0.55
N ALA A 696 12.61 -18.75 -0.87
CA ALA A 696 11.99 -17.47 -0.56
C ALA A 696 11.96 -17.21 0.95
N ILE A 697 11.54 -18.18 1.76
CA ILE A 697 11.48 -18.08 3.22
C ILE A 697 12.88 -17.89 3.83
N GLU A 698 13.88 -18.62 3.34
CA GLU A 698 15.27 -18.44 3.78
C GLU A 698 15.77 -17.01 3.49
N LEU A 699 15.42 -16.48 2.32
CA LEU A 699 15.75 -15.13 1.90
C LEU A 699 15.05 -14.06 2.75
N LEU A 700 13.78 -14.25 3.11
CA LEU A 700 13.05 -13.38 4.05
C LEU A 700 13.75 -13.35 5.42
N ARG A 701 14.09 -14.53 5.94
CA ARG A 701 14.78 -14.67 7.23
C ARG A 701 16.15 -13.98 7.22
N LYS A 702 16.92 -14.11 6.14
CA LYS A 702 18.21 -13.42 5.95
C LYS A 702 18.07 -11.89 5.97
N ARG A 703 16.93 -11.35 5.52
CA ARG A 703 16.58 -9.91 5.56
C ARG A 703 16.05 -9.45 6.92
N GLY A 704 15.91 -10.37 7.87
CA GLY A 704 15.36 -10.08 9.20
C GLY A 704 13.84 -9.92 9.22
N VAL A 705 13.15 -10.41 8.19
CA VAL A 705 11.69 -10.48 8.12
C VAL A 705 11.25 -11.83 8.69
N GLU A 706 10.32 -11.82 9.64
CA GLU A 706 9.79 -13.04 10.25
C GLU A 706 8.70 -13.63 9.35
N ALA A 707 8.90 -14.87 8.88
CA ALA A 707 7.89 -15.61 8.14
C ALA A 707 6.99 -16.38 9.14
N VAL A 708 5.69 -16.12 9.07
CA VAL A 708 4.65 -16.75 9.89
C VAL A 708 3.71 -17.51 8.95
N MET A 709 3.44 -18.77 9.23
CA MET A 709 2.45 -19.55 8.49
C MET A 709 1.10 -19.42 9.19
N LEU A 710 0.05 -19.10 8.43
CA LEU A 710 -1.34 -19.07 8.89
C LEU A 710 -2.16 -20.09 8.09
N THR A 711 -2.85 -21.00 8.76
CA THR A 711 -3.63 -22.04 8.07
C THR A 711 -4.84 -22.52 8.89
N GLY A 712 -5.85 -23.01 8.17
CA GLY A 712 -6.99 -23.73 8.74
C GLY A 712 -6.72 -25.21 9.00
N ASP A 713 -5.62 -25.76 8.48
CA ASP A 713 -5.22 -27.15 8.65
C ASP A 713 -4.96 -27.52 10.11
N ASN A 714 -4.96 -28.83 10.38
CA ASN A 714 -4.58 -29.33 11.68
C ASN A 714 -3.13 -28.93 12.05
N PRO A 715 -2.81 -28.79 13.35
CA PRO A 715 -1.48 -28.37 13.79
C PRO A 715 -0.33 -29.29 13.39
N THR A 716 -0.57 -30.59 13.28
CA THR A 716 0.47 -31.59 12.94
C THR A 716 0.93 -31.42 11.49
N THR A 717 -0.01 -31.39 10.54
CA THR A 717 0.23 -31.16 9.12
C THR A 717 0.84 -29.77 8.88
N ALA A 718 0.34 -28.73 9.58
CA ALA A 718 0.89 -27.38 9.47
C ALA A 718 2.37 -27.30 9.91
N ARG A 719 2.73 -27.93 11.04
CA ARG A 719 4.13 -28.00 11.51
C ARG A 719 5.02 -28.79 10.55
N ALA A 720 4.50 -29.90 9.99
CA ALA A 720 5.23 -30.69 9.00
C ALA A 720 5.56 -29.85 7.76
N ILE A 721 4.58 -29.16 7.16
CA ILE A 721 4.82 -28.27 6.01
C ILE A 721 5.77 -27.13 6.37
N ALA A 722 5.58 -26.51 7.55
CA ALA A 722 6.45 -25.43 8.03
C ALA A 722 7.92 -25.87 8.13
N SER A 723 8.17 -27.07 8.66
CA SER A 723 9.52 -27.65 8.77
C SER A 723 10.18 -27.88 7.40
N GLN A 724 9.41 -28.32 6.40
CA GLN A 724 9.89 -28.58 5.03
C GLN A 724 10.36 -27.29 4.35
N VAL A 725 9.66 -26.18 4.59
CA VAL A 725 9.98 -24.88 4.01
C VAL A 725 10.89 -24.00 4.89
N GLY A 726 11.17 -24.43 6.11
CA GLY A 726 12.10 -23.77 7.03
C GLY A 726 11.49 -22.66 7.91
N ILE A 727 10.18 -22.72 8.17
CA ILE A 727 9.48 -21.86 9.14
C ILE A 727 9.63 -22.47 10.54
N ASP A 728 9.95 -21.63 11.52
CA ASP A 728 10.11 -21.99 12.94
C ASP A 728 8.74 -22.35 13.55
N GLU A 729 8.66 -23.39 14.38
CA GLU A 729 7.39 -23.89 14.94
C GLU A 729 6.61 -22.81 15.72
N ARG A 730 7.32 -21.88 16.37
CA ARG A 730 6.70 -20.76 17.10
C ARG A 730 5.99 -19.76 16.19
N HIS A 731 6.22 -19.83 14.88
CA HIS A 731 5.62 -18.97 13.86
C HIS A 731 4.58 -19.73 13.01
N VAL A 732 4.01 -20.82 13.54
CA VAL A 732 2.93 -21.56 12.89
C VAL A 732 1.63 -21.34 13.65
N ILE A 733 0.64 -20.77 12.98
CA ILE A 733 -0.71 -20.55 13.50
C ILE A 733 -1.67 -21.44 12.69
N ALA A 734 -2.12 -22.54 13.30
CA ALA A 734 -2.93 -23.58 12.68
C ALA A 734 -4.35 -23.66 13.27
N GLY A 735 -5.27 -24.34 12.59
CA GLY A 735 -6.66 -24.49 13.00
C GLY A 735 -7.48 -23.20 12.98
N VAL A 736 -7.07 -22.21 12.17
CA VAL A 736 -7.72 -20.89 12.12
C VAL A 736 -8.86 -20.89 11.11
N ARG A 737 -10.07 -20.58 11.57
CA ARG A 737 -11.23 -20.38 10.69
C ARG A 737 -11.10 -19.08 9.87
N PRO A 738 -11.66 -19.00 8.65
CA PRO A 738 -11.55 -17.82 7.78
C PRO A 738 -11.90 -16.50 8.49
N GLU A 739 -12.96 -16.48 9.30
CA GLU A 739 -13.43 -15.25 9.98
C GLU A 739 -12.44 -14.72 11.02
N ARG A 740 -11.58 -15.61 11.56
CA ARG A 740 -10.61 -15.28 12.60
C ARG A 740 -9.21 -15.01 12.07
N LYS A 741 -8.95 -15.18 10.76
CA LYS A 741 -7.63 -14.88 10.18
C LYS A 741 -7.25 -13.41 10.39
N ALA A 742 -8.20 -12.49 10.24
CA ALA A 742 -7.98 -11.05 10.47
C ALA A 742 -7.63 -10.72 11.95
N ASP A 743 -8.15 -11.49 12.91
CA ASP A 743 -7.85 -11.31 14.33
C ASP A 743 -6.39 -11.69 14.65
N GLU A 744 -5.86 -12.73 14.00
CA GLU A 744 -4.45 -13.11 14.15
C GLU A 744 -3.50 -12.05 13.58
N ILE A 745 -3.87 -11.44 12.44
CA ILE A 745 -3.14 -10.27 11.91
C ILE A 745 -3.16 -9.12 12.91
N ALA A 746 -4.31 -8.82 13.53
CA ALA A 746 -4.43 -7.76 14.53
C ALA A 746 -3.59 -8.04 15.79
N LYS A 747 -3.48 -9.29 16.22
CA LYS A 747 -2.61 -9.68 17.34
C LYS A 747 -1.14 -9.40 17.03
N LEU A 748 -0.64 -9.78 15.85
CA LEU A 748 0.73 -9.50 15.44
C LEU A 748 0.99 -7.99 15.34
N GLN A 749 0.04 -7.22 14.78
CA GLN A 749 0.13 -5.76 14.75
C GLN A 749 0.21 -5.15 16.16
N SER A 750 -0.57 -5.67 17.12
CA SER A 750 -0.55 -5.19 18.52
C SER A 750 0.79 -5.41 19.23
N GLN A 751 1.58 -6.39 18.77
CA GLN A 751 2.93 -6.66 19.27
C GLN A 751 3.99 -5.71 18.67
N GLY A 752 3.58 -4.80 17.79
CA GLY A 752 4.45 -3.80 17.16
C GLY A 752 5.04 -4.24 15.81
N TYR A 753 4.58 -5.36 15.25
CA TYR A 753 4.97 -5.77 13.91
C TYR A 753 4.24 -4.95 12.84
N THR A 754 4.96 -4.61 11.78
CA THR A 754 4.39 -4.17 10.50
C THR A 754 4.18 -5.43 9.67
N VAL A 755 2.92 -5.83 9.56
CA VAL A 755 2.53 -7.14 9.04
C VAL A 755 2.16 -7.04 7.56
N ALA A 756 2.82 -7.83 6.73
CA ALA A 756 2.33 -8.16 5.39
C ALA A 756 1.57 -9.49 5.44
N MET A 757 0.42 -9.58 4.77
CA MET A 757 -0.31 -10.83 4.58
C MET A 757 -0.20 -11.25 3.11
N VAL A 758 0.09 -12.52 2.84
CA VAL A 758 0.10 -13.09 1.49
C VAL A 758 -0.96 -14.18 1.40
N GLY A 759 -1.84 -14.08 0.42
CA GLY A 759 -2.89 -15.07 0.18
C GLY A 759 -3.36 -15.05 -1.27
N ASP A 760 -4.16 -16.05 -1.64
CA ASP A 760 -4.70 -16.26 -2.99
C ASP A 760 -6.23 -16.46 -2.97
N GLY A 761 -6.81 -16.77 -1.81
CA GLY A 761 -8.21 -17.13 -1.67
C GLY A 761 -9.16 -15.98 -1.30
N ILE A 762 -10.45 -16.18 -1.60
CA ILE A 762 -11.56 -15.33 -1.11
C ILE A 762 -11.56 -15.27 0.42
N ASN A 763 -11.19 -16.40 1.06
CA ASN A 763 -11.08 -16.55 2.51
C ASN A 763 -10.04 -15.62 3.14
N ASP A 764 -9.08 -15.13 2.36
CA ASP A 764 -7.98 -14.30 2.85
C ASP A 764 -8.24 -12.81 2.64
N ALA A 765 -9.24 -12.43 1.85
CA ALA A 765 -9.56 -11.04 1.57
C ALA A 765 -9.72 -10.18 2.85
N PRO A 766 -10.42 -10.65 3.93
CA PRO A 766 -10.48 -9.90 5.17
C PRO A 766 -9.12 -9.74 5.89
N ALA A 767 -8.27 -10.76 5.82
CA ALA A 767 -6.94 -10.73 6.42
C ALA A 767 -5.97 -9.84 5.62
N LEU A 768 -6.04 -9.88 4.28
CA LEU A 768 -5.32 -9.01 3.35
C LEU A 768 -5.65 -7.54 3.61
N ALA A 769 -6.93 -7.21 3.73
CA ALA A 769 -7.39 -5.85 4.01
C ALA A 769 -7.03 -5.37 5.42
N ARG A 770 -6.86 -6.29 6.39
CA ARG A 770 -6.47 -5.97 7.77
C ARG A 770 -4.97 -5.74 7.92
N ALA A 771 -4.15 -6.37 7.08
CA ALA A 771 -2.69 -6.24 7.11
C ALA A 771 -2.24 -4.80 6.85
N ASN A 772 -0.98 -4.49 7.19
CA ASN A 772 -0.41 -3.20 6.80
C ASN A 772 -0.13 -3.14 5.30
N VAL A 773 0.15 -4.30 4.70
CA VAL A 773 0.24 -4.49 3.24
C VAL A 773 -0.33 -5.87 2.90
N GLY A 774 -1.38 -5.91 2.10
CA GLY A 774 -1.91 -7.16 1.53
C GLY A 774 -1.20 -7.52 0.22
N PHE A 775 -0.74 -8.76 0.09
CA PHE A 775 -0.20 -9.35 -1.13
C PHE A 775 -1.15 -10.43 -1.66
N ALA A 776 -1.68 -10.22 -2.85
CA ALA A 776 -2.41 -11.27 -3.58
C ALA A 776 -1.50 -11.99 -4.54
N ILE A 777 -1.67 -13.30 -4.69
CA ILE A 777 -1.11 -14.06 -5.81
C ILE A 777 -2.05 -13.93 -7.01
N GLY A 778 -1.50 -13.74 -8.21
CA GLY A 778 -2.22 -13.44 -9.45
C GLY A 778 -3.02 -14.61 -10.01
N THR A 779 -2.73 -15.84 -9.57
CA THR A 779 -3.58 -17.02 -9.77
C THR A 779 -4.76 -17.07 -8.80
N GLY A 780 -4.78 -16.17 -7.82
CA GLY A 780 -5.83 -16.06 -6.81
C GLY A 780 -7.10 -15.43 -7.35
N THR A 781 -8.15 -15.44 -6.54
CA THR A 781 -9.47 -14.94 -6.94
C THR A 781 -9.49 -13.44 -7.20
N ASP A 782 -10.37 -12.97 -8.09
CA ASP A 782 -10.54 -11.54 -8.40
C ASP A 782 -10.82 -10.71 -7.12
N VAL A 783 -11.50 -11.30 -6.12
CA VAL A 783 -11.76 -10.68 -4.80
C VAL A 783 -10.46 -10.48 -4.00
N ALA A 784 -9.56 -11.45 -4.00
CA ALA A 784 -8.26 -11.34 -3.33
C ALA A 784 -7.39 -10.27 -4.00
N ILE A 785 -7.34 -10.27 -5.34
CA ILE A 785 -6.62 -9.25 -6.14
C ILE A 785 -7.20 -7.86 -5.85
N GLN A 786 -8.51 -7.71 -5.79
CA GLN A 786 -9.18 -6.44 -5.46
C GLN A 786 -8.98 -6.00 -4.01
N SER A 787 -8.74 -6.92 -3.09
CA SER A 787 -8.54 -6.59 -1.66
C SER A 787 -7.08 -6.31 -1.29
N ALA A 788 -6.13 -6.71 -2.14
CA ALA A 788 -4.70 -6.56 -1.89
C ALA A 788 -4.12 -5.21 -2.38
N ASP A 789 -3.08 -4.75 -1.68
CA ASP A 789 -2.30 -3.56 -2.02
C ASP A 789 -1.24 -3.84 -3.08
N VAL A 790 -0.72 -5.07 -3.07
CA VAL A 790 0.28 -5.57 -4.01
C VAL A 790 -0.22 -6.89 -4.62
N THR A 791 -0.04 -7.07 -5.92
CA THR A 791 -0.38 -8.30 -6.63
C THR A 791 0.86 -8.88 -7.26
N LEU A 792 1.14 -10.15 -6.98
CA LEU A 792 2.24 -10.93 -7.57
C LEU A 792 1.67 -11.70 -8.76
N MET A 793 2.02 -11.33 -10.00
CA MET A 793 1.44 -11.96 -11.19
C MET A 793 1.80 -13.43 -11.33
N GLY A 794 3.01 -13.81 -10.92
CA GLY A 794 3.45 -15.20 -10.85
C GLY A 794 2.99 -15.91 -9.57
N GLY A 795 2.97 -17.24 -9.61
CA GLY A 795 2.66 -18.08 -8.44
C GLY A 795 3.82 -18.16 -7.44
N SER A 796 5.01 -17.67 -7.80
CA SER A 796 6.24 -17.77 -7.03
C SER A 796 6.30 -16.82 -5.83
N LEU A 797 6.73 -17.33 -4.67
CA LEU A 797 7.02 -16.51 -3.47
C LEU A 797 8.27 -15.64 -3.64
N MET A 798 9.11 -15.89 -4.65
CA MET A 798 10.24 -15.00 -4.96
C MET A 798 9.76 -13.61 -5.35
N GLY A 799 8.58 -13.47 -5.96
CA GLY A 799 7.98 -12.17 -6.27
C GLY A 799 7.83 -11.27 -5.03
N LEU A 800 7.46 -11.85 -3.88
CA LEU A 800 7.39 -11.15 -2.60
C LEU A 800 8.79 -10.66 -2.17
N VAL A 801 9.80 -11.52 -2.24
CA VAL A 801 11.18 -11.17 -1.85
C VAL A 801 11.69 -10.02 -2.71
N HIS A 802 11.47 -10.11 -4.02
CA HIS A 802 11.84 -9.08 -4.99
C HIS A 802 11.11 -7.75 -4.73
N ALA A 803 9.83 -7.80 -4.37
CA ALA A 803 9.04 -6.63 -3.99
C ALA A 803 9.63 -5.93 -2.76
N LEU A 804 9.98 -6.70 -1.72
CA LEU A 804 10.62 -6.17 -0.51
C LEU A 804 11.99 -5.55 -0.81
N ASP A 805 12.81 -6.18 -1.66
CA ASP A 805 14.12 -5.64 -2.01
C ASP A 805 14.04 -4.33 -2.79
N LEU A 806 13.14 -4.29 -3.77
CA LEU A 806 12.92 -3.10 -4.58
C LEU A 806 12.39 -1.94 -3.73
N THR A 807 11.45 -2.21 -2.83
CA THR A 807 10.87 -1.18 -1.94
C THR A 807 11.91 -0.66 -0.95
N HIS A 808 12.75 -1.50 -0.37
CA HIS A 808 13.87 -1.06 0.46
C HIS A 808 14.89 -0.22 -0.32
N ALA A 809 15.23 -0.63 -1.55
CA ALA A 809 16.09 0.15 -2.43
C ALA A 809 15.47 1.51 -2.77
N ALA A 810 14.16 1.55 -3.04
CA ALA A 810 13.40 2.76 -3.31
C ALA A 810 13.36 3.70 -2.08
N MET A 811 13.06 3.19 -0.89
CA MET A 811 13.05 3.98 0.34
C MET A 811 14.42 4.54 0.69
N ARG A 812 15.49 3.77 0.49
CA ARG A 812 16.87 4.25 0.63
C ARG A 812 17.18 5.36 -0.37
N ASN A 813 16.73 5.20 -1.62
CA ASN A 813 16.91 6.21 -2.66
C ASN A 813 16.17 7.52 -2.33
N ILE A 814 14.92 7.43 -1.85
CA ILE A 814 14.13 8.57 -1.40
C ILE A 814 14.83 9.28 -0.24
N ALA A 815 15.29 8.54 0.77
CA ALA A 815 16.03 9.11 1.90
C ALA A 815 17.33 9.80 1.46
N GLN A 816 18.07 9.23 0.51
CA GLN A 816 19.25 9.86 -0.09
C GLN A 816 18.89 11.14 -0.83
N ASN A 817 17.85 11.12 -1.66
CA ASN A 817 17.41 12.29 -2.43
C ASN A 817 16.97 13.43 -1.51
N LEU A 818 16.21 13.10 -0.46
CA LEU A 818 15.81 14.03 0.58
C LEU A 818 17.03 14.60 1.33
N GLY A 819 17.99 13.73 1.68
CA GLY A 819 19.25 14.13 2.31
C GLY A 819 20.10 15.05 1.43
N PHE A 820 20.21 14.77 0.12
CA PHE A 820 20.90 15.64 -0.83
C PHE A 820 20.20 17.00 -0.95
N ALA A 821 18.88 17.00 -1.12
CA ALA A 821 18.10 18.23 -1.28
C ALA A 821 18.21 19.13 -0.03
N LEU A 822 18.04 18.57 1.17
CA LEU A 822 18.09 19.34 2.42
C LEU A 822 19.51 19.70 2.84
N GLY A 823 20.45 18.76 2.73
CA GLY A 823 21.83 18.96 3.15
C GLY A 823 22.53 20.05 2.34
N TYR A 824 22.36 20.01 1.02
CA TYR A 824 22.91 21.02 0.13
C TYR A 824 22.37 22.43 0.44
N ASN A 825 21.04 22.57 0.54
CA ASN A 825 20.39 23.85 0.81
C ASN A 825 20.76 24.39 2.19
N SER A 826 20.83 23.53 3.21
CA SER A 826 21.20 23.95 4.57
C SER A 826 22.62 24.52 4.62
N ILE A 827 23.59 23.85 3.99
CA ILE A 827 24.96 24.35 3.88
C ILE A 827 25.00 25.66 3.07
N GLY A 828 24.29 25.70 1.95
CA GLY A 828 24.19 26.88 1.10
C GLY A 828 23.63 28.10 1.82
N ILE A 829 22.58 27.95 2.64
CA ILE A 829 21.99 29.03 3.45
C ILE A 829 23.01 29.58 4.44
N VAL A 830 23.76 28.72 5.14
CA VAL A 830 24.78 29.15 6.12
C VAL A 830 25.88 29.97 5.43
N ILE A 831 26.33 29.52 4.25
CA ILE A 831 27.34 30.23 3.45
C ILE A 831 26.76 31.57 2.93
N ALA A 832 25.54 31.56 2.41
CA ALA A 832 24.86 32.75 1.88
C ALA A 832 24.57 33.81 2.95
N ALA A 833 24.26 33.37 4.17
CA ALA A 833 24.08 34.25 5.32
C ALA A 833 25.37 34.99 5.71
N GLY A 834 26.52 34.55 5.20
CA GLY A 834 27.80 35.23 5.36
C GLY A 834 28.66 34.70 6.50
N VAL A 835 28.37 33.50 7.01
CA VAL A 835 29.16 32.88 8.10
C VAL A 835 30.63 32.65 7.71
N LEU A 836 30.90 32.38 6.42
CA LEU A 836 32.26 32.22 5.90
C LEU A 836 32.99 33.54 5.63
N TYR A 837 32.26 34.66 5.56
CA TYR A 837 32.82 35.94 5.14
C TYR A 837 34.01 36.42 5.99
N PRO A 838 34.01 36.29 7.34
CA PRO A 838 35.16 36.71 8.15
C PRO A 838 36.46 35.99 7.80
N PHE A 839 36.37 34.81 7.18
CA PHE A 839 37.52 33.98 6.82
C PHE A 839 37.92 34.13 5.34
N THR A 840 36.95 34.30 4.44
CA THR A 840 37.18 34.31 2.98
C THR A 840 37.06 35.68 2.33
N GLY A 841 36.53 36.69 3.04
CA GLY A 841 36.26 38.03 2.51
C GLY A 841 35.21 38.10 1.39
N THR A 842 34.51 36.99 1.11
CA THR A 842 33.62 36.85 -0.04
C THR A 842 32.24 36.37 0.38
N LEU A 843 31.19 37.04 -0.11
CA LEU A 843 29.80 36.62 0.03
C LEU A 843 29.44 35.61 -1.07
N LEU A 844 28.46 34.74 -0.79
CA LEU A 844 27.98 33.80 -1.81
C LEU A 844 27.38 34.58 -2.98
N ASN A 845 27.95 34.39 -4.17
CA ASN A 845 27.40 34.96 -5.39
C ASN A 845 26.05 34.29 -5.71
N PRO A 846 24.96 35.06 -5.92
CA PRO A 846 23.65 34.55 -6.34
C PRO A 846 23.69 33.57 -7.52
N MET A 847 24.68 33.69 -8.40
CA MET A 847 24.84 32.75 -9.52
C MET A 847 25.35 31.39 -9.10
N ILE A 848 26.32 31.33 -8.17
CA ILE A 848 26.77 30.06 -7.60
C ILE A 848 25.58 29.39 -6.92
N ALA A 849 24.72 30.18 -6.27
CA ALA A 849 23.47 29.69 -5.69
C ALA A 849 22.45 29.18 -6.72
N GLY A 850 22.35 29.80 -7.90
CA GLY A 850 21.52 29.31 -9.00
C GLY A 850 22.08 28.04 -9.67
N ALA A 851 23.39 27.97 -9.91
CA ALA A 851 24.04 26.82 -10.54
C ALA A 851 23.98 25.57 -9.64
N ALA A 852 24.24 25.80 -8.35
CA ALA A 852 24.01 24.88 -7.25
C ALA A 852 22.63 24.20 -7.24
N MET A 853 21.57 24.99 -7.44
CA MET A 853 20.19 24.52 -7.49
C MET A 853 19.95 23.55 -8.65
N ALA A 854 20.49 23.88 -9.84
CA ALA A 854 20.42 23.01 -11.01
C ALA A 854 21.20 21.70 -10.77
N PHE A 855 22.36 21.78 -10.12
CA PHE A 855 23.18 20.61 -9.79
C PHE A 855 22.49 19.69 -8.76
N SER A 856 21.87 20.26 -7.72
CA SER A 856 21.07 19.50 -6.73
C SER A 856 19.95 18.70 -7.40
N SER A 857 19.23 19.34 -8.32
CA SER A 857 18.16 18.68 -9.10
C SER A 857 18.72 17.55 -9.98
N LEU A 858 19.85 17.78 -10.65
CA LEU A 858 20.54 16.77 -11.45
C LEU A 858 21.00 15.57 -10.59
N CYS A 859 21.54 15.81 -9.40
CA CYS A 859 21.94 14.75 -8.47
C CYS A 859 20.75 13.88 -8.06
N VAL A 860 19.62 14.47 -7.68
CA VAL A 860 18.40 13.74 -7.32
C VAL A 860 17.87 12.92 -8.50
N VAL A 861 17.80 13.52 -9.70
CA VAL A 861 17.33 12.83 -10.92
C VAL A 861 18.24 11.65 -11.27
N THR A 862 19.55 11.86 -11.22
CA THR A 862 20.54 10.82 -11.54
C THR A 862 20.49 9.70 -10.52
N ASN A 863 20.38 10.03 -9.23
CA ASN A 863 20.27 9.03 -8.18
C ASN A 863 18.97 8.23 -8.28
N ALA A 864 17.83 8.87 -8.53
CA ALA A 864 16.55 8.17 -8.75
C ALA A 864 16.60 7.24 -9.97
N SER A 865 17.27 7.68 -11.04
CA SER A 865 17.43 6.88 -12.27
C SER A 865 18.21 5.57 -12.05
N ARG A 866 19.02 5.46 -11.00
CA ARG A 866 19.72 4.21 -10.64
C ARG A 866 18.76 3.05 -10.36
N LEU A 867 17.53 3.34 -9.91
CA LEU A 867 16.50 2.32 -9.69
C LEU A 867 16.05 1.63 -10.99
N ARG A 868 16.28 2.24 -12.16
CA ARG A 868 15.99 1.60 -13.47
C ARG A 868 16.88 0.38 -13.73
N LEU A 869 18.11 0.42 -13.20
CA LEU A 869 19.11 -0.64 -13.35
C LEU A 869 19.05 -1.64 -12.18
N PHE A 870 18.01 -1.58 -11.34
CA PHE A 870 17.85 -2.49 -10.22
C PHE A 870 17.65 -3.91 -10.73
N ASP A 871 18.57 -4.81 -10.43
CA ASP A 871 18.49 -6.22 -10.78
C ASP A 871 18.34 -7.06 -9.50
N PRO A 872 17.20 -7.74 -9.30
CA PRO A 872 16.95 -8.53 -8.10
C PRO A 872 17.98 -9.66 -7.91
N ASP A 873 18.42 -10.31 -8.99
CA ASP A 873 19.35 -11.45 -8.91
C ASP A 873 20.77 -10.99 -8.56
N ALA A 874 21.19 -9.86 -9.14
CA ALA A 874 22.47 -9.24 -8.79
C ALA A 874 22.48 -8.67 -7.36
N GLU A 875 21.33 -8.23 -6.84
CA GLU A 875 21.22 -7.73 -5.46
C GLU A 875 21.20 -8.90 -4.46
N ALA A 876 20.53 -10.01 -4.80
CA ALA A 876 20.58 -11.27 -4.06
C ALA A 876 22.01 -11.83 -3.98
N ALA A 877 22.77 -11.77 -5.07
CA ALA A 877 24.16 -12.20 -5.14
C ALA A 877 25.13 -11.33 -4.30
N LYS A 878 24.81 -10.05 -4.09
CA LYS A 878 25.65 -9.12 -3.31
C LYS A 878 25.58 -9.34 -1.79
N ASN A 879 24.71 -10.22 -1.31
CA ASN A 879 24.54 -10.55 0.12
C ASN A 879 24.37 -9.31 1.03
N LYS A 880 23.89 -8.19 0.46
CA LYS A 880 23.66 -6.94 1.21
C LYS A 880 22.38 -7.09 2.01
N THR A 881 22.54 -7.54 3.25
CA THR A 881 21.46 -7.63 4.22
C THR A 881 21.12 -6.24 4.74
N TYR A 882 20.03 -5.64 4.25
CA TYR A 882 19.31 -4.70 5.10
C TYR A 882 18.64 -5.54 6.19
N ARG A 883 18.88 -5.19 7.45
CA ARG A 883 18.15 -5.80 8.57
C ARG A 883 16.96 -4.91 8.87
N VAL A 884 15.77 -5.46 8.69
CA VAL A 884 14.57 -4.79 9.21
C VAL A 884 14.67 -4.75 10.73
N ARG A 885 14.36 -3.59 11.33
CA ARG A 885 14.39 -3.41 12.78
C ARG A 885 13.25 -4.21 13.40
N LYS A 886 13.58 -5.20 14.23
CA LYS A 886 12.58 -5.95 15.00
C LYS A 886 11.84 -5.02 15.97
N PRO A 887 10.54 -5.22 16.20
CA PRO A 887 9.85 -4.55 17.28
C PRO A 887 10.52 -4.89 18.61
N ASP A 888 10.68 -3.88 19.46
CA ASP A 888 11.24 -4.04 20.79
C ASP A 888 10.07 -4.28 21.77
N PRO A 889 9.87 -5.52 22.26
CA PRO A 889 8.74 -5.83 23.13
C PRO A 889 8.77 -5.05 24.45
N SER A 890 9.93 -4.49 24.84
CA SER A 890 10.05 -3.67 26.06
C SER A 890 9.47 -2.25 25.93
N LYS A 891 9.24 -1.76 24.70
CA LYS A 891 8.71 -0.41 24.44
C LYS A 891 7.18 -0.31 24.37
N ASN A 892 6.48 -1.44 24.33
CA ASN A 892 5.02 -1.47 24.25
C ASN A 892 4.30 -1.25 25.59
N ASN A 893 5.02 -1.10 26.71
CA ASN A 893 4.44 -0.84 28.03
C ASN A 893 4.01 0.64 28.26
N GLY A 894 4.10 1.50 27.26
CA GLY A 894 3.78 2.93 27.39
C GLY A 894 2.28 3.31 27.29
N ASN A 895 1.39 2.38 26.93
CA ASN A 895 -0.01 2.69 26.61
C ASN A 895 -1.04 2.04 27.55
N GLN A 896 -0.71 1.85 28.83
CA GLN A 896 -1.67 1.36 29.84
C GLN A 896 -2.57 2.46 30.49
N HIS A 897 -2.53 3.70 30.00
CA HIS A 897 -3.44 4.75 30.45
C HIS A 897 -4.55 5.06 29.43
N SER A 898 -5.39 4.08 29.10
CA SER A 898 -6.80 4.31 28.73
C SER A 898 -7.51 2.99 28.48
N ARG A 899 -8.15 2.44 29.53
CA ARG A 899 -9.37 1.60 29.46
C ARG A 899 -9.76 1.14 30.86
N LYS A 900 -10.35 2.05 31.63
CA LYS A 900 -11.29 1.68 32.69
C LYS A 900 -12.70 1.75 32.10
N GLY A 901 -13.37 0.60 32.07
CA GLY A 901 -14.83 0.51 31.99
C GLY A 901 -15.41 0.28 30.60
N THR A 902 -15.74 -0.97 30.27
CA THR A 902 -16.95 -1.26 29.48
C THR A 902 -17.53 -2.61 29.90
N ILE A 903 -18.82 -2.59 30.23
CA ILE A 903 -19.64 -3.63 30.86
C ILE A 903 -20.08 -4.68 29.82
N MET A 904 -19.12 -5.27 29.07
CA MET A 904 -19.43 -6.33 28.09
C MET A 904 -18.51 -7.55 28.16
N GLY A 905 -17.59 -7.61 29.14
CA GLY A 905 -16.75 -8.77 29.42
C GLY A 905 -17.32 -9.75 30.47
N LEU A 906 -18.54 -9.51 30.96
CA LEU A 906 -19.12 -10.26 32.10
C LEU A 906 -19.96 -11.48 31.70
N PHE A 907 -20.12 -11.77 30.40
CA PHE A 907 -20.93 -12.90 29.93
C PHE A 907 -20.15 -14.01 29.22
N SER A 908 -18.82 -13.90 29.08
CA SER A 908 -18.01 -14.94 28.42
C SER A 908 -17.37 -15.94 29.37
N ASP A 909 -17.33 -15.68 30.68
CA ASP A 909 -16.69 -16.56 31.67
C ASP A 909 -17.65 -17.52 32.39
N HIS A 910 -18.93 -17.55 32.03
CA HIS A 910 -19.91 -18.44 32.68
C HIS A 910 -20.28 -19.71 31.88
N LYS A 911 -19.76 -19.89 30.66
CA LYS A 911 -20.02 -21.07 29.83
C LYS A 911 -18.85 -22.07 29.74
N ALA A 912 -17.63 -21.66 30.10
CA ALA A 912 -16.44 -22.53 30.07
C ALA A 912 -16.15 -23.26 31.40
N LYS A 913 -17.01 -23.11 32.41
CA LYS A 913 -16.82 -23.71 33.75
C LYS A 913 -17.89 -24.73 34.15
N LYS A 914 -18.76 -25.15 33.22
CA LYS A 914 -19.87 -26.09 33.49
C LYS A 914 -19.79 -27.44 32.76
N GLU A 915 -18.74 -27.68 31.97
CA GLU A 915 -18.53 -28.97 31.28
C GLU A 915 -17.36 -29.78 31.87
N ALA A 916 -16.75 -29.33 32.97
CA ALA A 916 -15.66 -30.04 33.66
C ALA A 916 -16.05 -30.68 35.01
N GLU A 917 -17.33 -30.64 35.41
CA GLU A 917 -17.80 -31.18 36.70
C GLU A 917 -18.91 -32.22 36.54
N ASN A 918 -18.79 -33.12 35.56
CA ASN A 918 -19.69 -34.27 35.49
C ASN A 918 -19.01 -35.53 34.96
N MET A 919 -18.02 -36.04 35.69
CA MET A 919 -17.62 -37.45 35.70
C MET A 919 -16.80 -37.71 36.98
N GLY A 920 -17.31 -38.56 37.88
CA GLY A 920 -16.57 -39.06 39.04
C GLY A 920 -17.34 -39.13 40.36
N ALA A 921 -18.41 -39.92 40.40
CA ALA A 921 -19.07 -40.31 41.65
C ALA A 921 -18.45 -41.59 42.22
N MET A 922 -18.08 -41.59 43.51
CA MET A 922 -17.96 -42.69 44.49
C MET A 922 -17.07 -42.19 45.64
N GLY A 923 -17.39 -42.23 46.94
CA GLY A 923 -18.51 -42.67 47.75
C GLY A 923 -18.11 -42.56 49.23
N ALA A 924 -19.09 -42.37 50.13
CA ALA A 924 -19.04 -42.44 51.61
C ALA A 924 -18.11 -41.44 52.34
N GLY A 925 -18.42 -40.83 53.49
CA GLY A 925 -19.49 -40.96 54.46
C GLY A 925 -19.00 -40.35 55.78
N HIS A 926 -19.74 -39.35 56.29
CA HIS A 926 -19.91 -38.91 57.69
C HIS A 926 -18.71 -38.72 58.68
N CYS A 927 -18.85 -37.65 59.47
CA CYS A 927 -18.43 -37.43 60.88
C CYS A 927 -17.10 -36.70 61.25
N CYS A 928 -17.31 -35.42 61.62
CA CYS A 928 -16.99 -34.76 62.92
C CYS A 928 -15.57 -34.32 63.33
N GLY A 929 -15.50 -33.01 63.64
CA GLY A 929 -14.68 -32.36 64.69
C GLY A 929 -13.69 -31.33 64.15
N GLY A 930 -13.65 -30.05 64.54
CA GLY A 930 -14.37 -29.24 65.53
C GLY A 930 -13.57 -27.95 65.81
N HIS A 931 -14.29 -26.87 66.16
CA HIS A 931 -13.85 -25.63 66.86
C HIS A 931 -12.88 -24.66 66.13
N ASP A 932 -12.99 -23.33 66.13
CA ASP A 932 -13.87 -22.33 66.76
C ASP A 932 -13.83 -21.03 65.94
N GLY A 933 -14.92 -20.24 65.93
CA GLY A 933 -14.95 -18.93 65.25
C GLY A 933 -16.00 -17.98 65.81
N HIS A 934 -15.57 -17.10 66.72
CA HIS A 934 -16.36 -15.95 67.19
C HIS A 934 -16.17 -14.72 66.28
N GLY A 935 -17.29 -14.19 65.78
CA GLY A 935 -17.75 -12.84 66.13
C GLY A 935 -17.02 -11.60 65.58
N MET A 936 -17.46 -11.17 64.39
CA MET A 936 -18.01 -9.84 64.06
C MET A 936 -17.18 -8.52 64.07
N ALA A 937 -17.34 -7.84 62.93
CA ALA A 937 -17.47 -6.40 62.68
C ALA A 937 -16.19 -5.55 62.51
N SER A 938 -16.04 -4.97 61.31
CA SER A 938 -15.29 -3.72 61.12
C SER A 938 -15.81 -2.93 59.91
N ASN A 939 -16.09 -1.65 60.15
CA ASN A 939 -16.39 -0.63 59.17
C ASN A 939 -15.17 0.32 59.08
N MET A 940 -14.83 0.74 57.84
CA MET A 940 -13.98 1.88 57.43
C MET A 940 -12.49 1.95 57.84
N GLY A 941 -11.64 2.24 56.84
CA GLY A 941 -10.36 2.96 57.01
C GLY A 941 -9.20 2.44 56.16
N ASP A 942 -8.59 3.33 55.38
CA ASP A 942 -7.43 3.13 54.49
C ASP A 942 -6.28 2.27 55.05
N SER A 943 -5.67 1.43 54.19
CA SER A 943 -4.27 1.00 54.35
C SER A 943 -3.66 0.68 52.99
N ALA A 944 -2.68 1.51 52.59
CA ALA A 944 -1.82 1.28 51.45
C ALA A 944 -1.06 -0.05 51.60
N ALA A 945 -1.11 -0.91 50.59
CA ALA A 945 -0.36 -2.16 50.56
C ALA A 945 1.15 -1.88 50.62
N ASN A 946 1.82 -2.41 51.65
CA ASN A 946 3.27 -2.35 51.83
C ASN A 946 3.96 -3.26 50.80
N VAL A 947 4.31 -2.70 49.65
CA VAL A 947 5.07 -3.42 48.62
C VAL A 947 6.57 -3.26 48.92
N ALA A 948 7.28 -4.37 49.13
CA ALA A 948 8.73 -4.38 49.31
C ALA A 948 9.44 -4.23 47.95
N LYS A 949 10.70 -3.77 47.93
CA LYS A 949 11.49 -3.72 46.69
C LYS A 949 12.61 -4.76 46.73
N ASP A 950 12.77 -5.46 45.62
CA ASP A 950 13.91 -6.35 45.39
C ASP A 950 15.19 -5.48 45.28
N PRO A 951 16.19 -5.65 46.16
CA PRO A 951 17.38 -4.79 46.19
C PRO A 951 18.32 -5.01 45.00
N VAL A 952 18.20 -6.10 44.25
CA VAL A 952 19.07 -6.40 43.10
C VAL A 952 18.55 -5.77 41.81
N CYS A 953 17.23 -5.81 41.59
CA CYS A 953 16.63 -5.33 40.34
C CYS A 953 15.67 -4.14 40.49
N GLY A 954 15.31 -3.77 41.72
CA GLY A 954 14.39 -2.67 42.01
C GLY A 954 12.90 -2.98 41.78
N MET A 955 12.57 -4.23 41.42
CA MET A 955 11.20 -4.66 41.16
C MET A 955 10.39 -4.66 42.46
N SER A 956 9.13 -4.23 42.39
CA SER A 956 8.23 -4.20 43.53
C SER A 956 7.66 -5.59 43.76
N VAL A 957 7.87 -6.15 44.95
CA VAL A 957 7.55 -7.51 45.36
C VAL A 957 6.58 -7.45 46.53
N ASP A 958 5.44 -8.12 46.41
CA ASP A 958 4.55 -8.35 47.54
C ASP A 958 5.20 -9.37 48.50
N PRO A 959 5.45 -9.01 49.77
CA PRO A 959 6.01 -9.91 50.77
C PRO A 959 5.24 -11.24 50.93
N ALA A 960 3.93 -11.25 50.66
CA ALA A 960 3.08 -12.44 50.80
C ALA A 960 3.26 -13.46 49.66
N THR A 961 3.75 -13.02 48.48
CA THR A 961 3.90 -13.88 47.29
C THR A 961 5.32 -13.83 46.71
N ALA A 962 6.31 -13.43 47.50
CA ALA A 962 7.68 -13.30 47.03
C ALA A 962 8.24 -14.65 46.56
N ALA A 963 8.89 -14.65 45.39
CA ALA A 963 9.45 -15.87 44.80
C ALA A 963 10.62 -16.44 45.61
N ALA A 964 11.34 -15.59 46.36
CA ALA A 964 12.36 -16.00 47.32
C ALA A 964 12.59 -14.91 48.39
N THR A 965 13.11 -15.29 49.55
CA THR A 965 13.51 -14.37 50.63
C THR A 965 14.92 -14.70 51.16
N ARG A 966 15.64 -13.70 51.66
CA ARG A 966 16.94 -13.85 52.34
C ARG A 966 17.02 -12.89 53.52
N GLU A 967 17.60 -13.35 54.62
CA GLU A 967 17.83 -12.52 55.80
C GLU A 967 19.29 -12.06 55.84
N TYR A 968 19.53 -10.76 56.00
CA TYR A 968 20.87 -10.19 56.14
C TYR A 968 20.84 -9.01 57.10
N GLY A 969 21.71 -9.03 58.12
CA GLY A 969 21.75 -7.97 59.15
C GLY A 969 20.48 -7.86 60.00
N GLY A 970 19.71 -8.94 60.16
CA GLY A 970 18.45 -8.96 60.91
C GLY A 970 17.24 -8.40 60.16
N VAL A 971 17.37 -8.17 58.85
CA VAL A 971 16.28 -7.71 57.96
C VAL A 971 16.03 -8.77 56.88
N THR A 972 14.76 -9.13 56.68
CA THR A 972 14.32 -10.02 55.60
C THR A 972 14.11 -9.22 54.30
N TYR A 973 14.82 -9.61 53.26
CA TYR A 973 14.68 -9.08 51.90
C TYR A 973 13.86 -10.02 51.02
N TYR A 974 13.02 -9.45 50.15
CA TYR A 974 12.09 -10.17 49.28
C TYR A 974 12.52 -9.99 47.82
N PHE A 975 12.52 -11.09 47.06
CA PHE A 975 13.05 -11.13 45.70
C PHE A 975 12.00 -11.56 44.68
N CYS A 976 12.06 -10.98 43.48
CA CYS A 976 11.13 -11.25 42.39
C CYS A 976 11.37 -12.62 41.74
N ASN A 977 12.59 -13.17 41.88
CA ASN A 977 12.94 -14.52 41.45
C ASN A 977 14.13 -15.08 42.27
N PRO A 978 14.36 -16.40 42.23
CA PRO A 978 15.49 -17.03 42.93
C PRO A 978 16.86 -16.51 42.49
N GLY A 979 17.03 -16.14 41.22
CA GLY A 979 18.30 -15.62 40.70
C GLY A 979 18.71 -14.27 41.29
N CYS A 980 17.76 -13.41 41.64
CA CYS A 980 18.03 -12.16 42.36
C CYS A 980 18.42 -12.45 43.81
N ALA A 981 17.74 -13.40 44.47
CA ALA A 981 18.09 -13.84 45.82
C ALA A 981 19.51 -14.44 45.88
N ASP A 982 19.91 -15.20 44.87
CA ASP A 982 21.24 -15.84 44.83
C ASP A 982 22.36 -14.82 44.54
N LYS A 983 22.13 -13.83 43.66
CA LYS A 983 23.06 -12.71 43.46
C LYS A 983 23.22 -11.87 44.72
N PHE A 984 22.12 -11.61 45.42
CA PHE A 984 22.16 -10.90 46.70
C PHE A 984 22.95 -11.69 47.74
N ALA A 985 22.72 -12.99 47.88
CA ALA A 985 23.44 -13.83 48.84
C ALA A 985 24.95 -13.89 48.59
N GLN A 986 25.39 -13.78 47.33
CA GLN A 986 26.81 -13.80 46.97
C GLN A 986 27.54 -12.51 47.37
N ASN A 987 26.88 -11.35 47.34
CA ASN A 987 27.49 -10.08 47.75
C ASN A 987 26.42 -9.06 48.23
N PRO A 988 25.87 -9.23 49.45
CA PRO A 988 24.77 -8.38 49.93
C PRO A 988 25.16 -6.90 50.05
N ALA A 989 26.40 -6.62 50.45
CA ALA A 989 26.90 -5.27 50.68
C ALA A 989 26.90 -4.40 49.39
N ALA A 990 27.00 -5.01 48.21
CA ALA A 990 26.97 -4.29 46.93
C ALA A 990 25.59 -3.74 46.55
N TYR A 991 24.51 -4.26 47.16
CA TYR A 991 23.12 -3.92 46.83
C TYR A 991 22.39 -3.16 47.94
N LEU A 992 23.03 -2.99 49.10
CA LEU A 992 22.49 -2.29 50.27
C LEU A 992 23.11 -0.90 50.47
N GLY A 993 23.86 -0.40 49.48
CA GLY A 993 24.56 0.88 49.48
C GLY A 993 23.80 2.00 48.78
#